data_AF-M7NGZ7-F1
#
_entry.id   AF-M7NGZ7-F1
#
_cell.length_a   1.000
_cell.length_b   1.000
_cell.length_c   1.000
_cell.angle_alpha   90.00
_cell.angle_beta   90.00
_cell.angle_gamma   90.00
#
_symmetry.space_group_name_H-M   'P 1'
#
loop_
_entity.id
_entity.type
_entity.pdbx_description
1 polymer ?
#
loop_
_entity_poly.entity_id
_entity_poly.type
_entity_poly.pdbx_seq_one_letter_code
_entity_poly.pdbx_strand_id
1 'polypeptide(L)'
;MRKGKKAVWFGLAVLLVIAGIAGIRAADRQNAGAEVRADASVVSGETWRASFAAKLSGDAAESGALKITDEEGNPARANMRLSGSRLEVDGLAPGRYILQVSEDAFGKRPTAGVGAIPFTVREDIGPVGSLKELEEHFRLIAEQRKKEMELYREGAVVEESAASEDSAAGPDGGAGHSMTNNQVSGIDEGDIVKTDGDFLYVTSDGTLVKIYDIRTEGKPAHIATLEGEDGFQPLELYLSGDILAVVGHVYRGTGGNPGGPADIMPVESSAVGVRLYDVGNPADPKLVREAGNEGWHVSSRMSGNILYLISSMTPVFRIMEQEGDVRPYEYDSARSDGAQPMDTESITILPGPAGDSYTIISAIDLKGGADASFETEGFVGSGGAVYMSQDNLYLASSEYQAELFSEDGSSGAANGSYTKIFKYALDGTDVSFAASGEVPGTPLNQFSMDEHDGHFRVAVTEGNMWDERQPSESAVYVLDSELKETGSVTGLAKGERIYSARFMGDRAYVVTFRETDPLFAIDLSDPASPAVLGELKIPGFSNYLHPLGERHLIGFGQETVTVKGDGPEPQVLTAGMKISLFDVSDMTAPKEVAVEVIGGRGTYSELQYDHRALFEHSGLGLYGFPVDLYEGTTESEEVRFSGSGAMIYEITPKNGIRLQGNFISEEGAVQGYPDYEKRILRIIYSGNTVYTVSPEKVSAYSIDGFRQLGTSAD
;
A
#
# COMPACT_ATOMS: atom_id res chain seq x y z
N MET A 1 -1.72 -69.63 15.23
CA MET A 1 -0.51 -68.92 15.72
C MET A 1 0.07 -68.07 14.61
N ARG A 2 -0.25 -66.77 14.58
CA ARG A 2 0.44 -65.65 13.86
C ARG A 2 -0.57 -64.51 13.66
N LYS A 3 -0.88 -63.78 14.73
CA LYS A 3 -1.39 -62.41 14.73
C LYS A 3 -1.00 -61.82 16.09
N GLY A 4 -0.37 -60.65 16.10
CA GLY A 4 0.04 -59.96 17.31
C GLY A 4 1.53 -59.59 17.31
N LYS A 5 1.86 -58.46 16.67
CA LYS A 5 3.03 -57.58 16.96
C LYS A 5 3.14 -56.35 16.03
N LYS A 6 2.04 -55.83 15.49
CA LYS A 6 2.01 -54.56 14.72
C LYS A 6 0.93 -53.57 15.21
N ALA A 7 0.51 -53.67 16.47
CA ALA A 7 -0.52 -52.81 17.06
C ALA A 7 -0.07 -52.14 18.38
N VAL A 8 1.24 -52.06 18.65
CA VAL A 8 1.77 -51.46 19.90
C VAL A 8 2.69 -50.25 19.62
N TRP A 9 2.98 -49.92 18.36
CA TRP A 9 3.82 -48.77 17.98
C TRP A 9 3.05 -47.59 17.37
N PHE A 10 1.71 -47.63 17.39
CA PHE A 10 0.85 -46.51 16.98
C PHE A 10 0.03 -45.93 18.15
N GLY A 11 0.22 -46.48 19.36
CA GLY A 11 -0.51 -46.09 20.57
C GLY A 11 0.33 -45.37 21.63
N LEU A 12 1.60 -45.05 21.35
CA LEU A 12 2.48 -44.35 22.32
C LEU A 12 2.96 -42.97 21.87
N ALA A 13 2.76 -42.58 20.60
CA ALA A 13 3.03 -41.22 20.12
C ALA A 13 1.83 -40.26 20.31
N VAL A 14 0.62 -40.79 20.50
CA VAL A 14 -0.61 -40.00 20.74
C VAL A 14 -0.82 -39.72 22.24
N LEU A 15 -0.01 -40.30 23.13
CA LEU A 15 -0.14 -40.12 24.58
C LEU A 15 0.89 -39.16 25.22
N LEU A 16 1.83 -38.62 24.44
CA LEU A 16 2.70 -37.52 24.89
C LEU A 16 2.27 -36.13 24.37
N VAL A 17 1.34 -36.08 23.41
CA VAL A 17 0.68 -34.81 22.99
C VAL A 17 -0.49 -34.43 23.93
N ILE A 18 -0.94 -35.35 24.79
CA ILE A 18 -1.96 -35.07 25.82
C ILE A 18 -1.32 -34.78 27.20
N ALA A 19 -0.02 -35.05 27.39
CA ALA A 19 0.69 -34.73 28.64
C ALA A 19 1.16 -33.26 28.74
N GLY A 20 1.03 -32.48 27.66
CA GLY A 20 1.18 -31.02 27.66
C GLY A 20 -0.10 -30.23 27.97
N ILE A 21 -1.21 -30.91 28.33
CA ILE A 21 -2.54 -30.29 28.55
C ILE A 21 -3.05 -30.46 30.01
N ALA A 22 -2.28 -31.09 30.91
CA ALA A 22 -2.69 -31.29 32.32
C ALA A 22 -1.86 -30.49 33.36
N GLY A 23 -0.96 -29.61 32.91
CA GLY A 23 -0.20 -28.69 33.78
C GLY A 23 -0.68 -27.23 33.75
N ILE A 24 -1.70 -26.91 32.94
CA ILE A 24 -2.25 -25.56 32.75
C ILE A 24 -3.64 -25.55 33.37
N ARG A 25 -3.71 -25.37 34.69
CA ARG A 25 -4.96 -25.02 35.41
C ARG A 25 -4.75 -24.39 36.77
N ALA A 26 -3.51 -24.05 37.12
CA ALA A 26 -3.17 -23.37 38.38
C ALA A 26 -2.24 -22.15 38.22
N ALA A 27 -1.87 -21.79 36.98
CA ALA A 27 -1.00 -20.64 36.68
C ALA A 27 -1.71 -19.47 35.99
N ASP A 28 -3.02 -19.60 35.69
CA ASP A 28 -3.80 -18.65 34.87
C ASP A 28 -4.20 -17.34 35.57
N ARG A 29 -3.36 -16.77 36.43
CA ARG A 29 -3.64 -15.46 37.06
C ARG A 29 -2.46 -14.50 37.13
N GLN A 30 -1.32 -14.78 36.49
CA GLN A 30 -0.12 -13.92 36.63
C GLN A 30 0.62 -13.56 35.32
N ASN A 31 0.05 -13.83 34.12
CA ASN A 31 0.82 -13.81 32.86
C ASN A 31 0.69 -12.55 31.98
N ALA A 32 0.53 -11.35 32.54
CA ALA A 32 0.38 -10.11 31.75
C ALA A 32 1.72 -9.42 31.37
N GLY A 33 2.88 -10.07 31.52
CA GLY A 33 4.16 -9.36 31.68
C GLY A 33 5.28 -9.59 30.65
N ALA A 34 5.11 -10.37 29.58
CA ALA A 34 6.19 -10.55 28.61
C ALA A 34 5.71 -10.92 27.21
N GLU A 35 5.41 -9.91 26.39
CA GLU A 35 5.16 -10.07 24.96
C GLU A 35 6.48 -10.29 24.21
N VAL A 36 6.48 -11.25 23.27
CA VAL A 36 7.61 -11.56 22.39
C VAL A 36 7.12 -11.69 20.96
N ARG A 37 7.71 -10.91 20.05
CA ARG A 37 7.55 -11.07 18.60
C ARG A 37 8.77 -11.78 18.06
N ALA A 38 8.58 -12.85 17.32
CA ALA A 38 9.66 -13.58 16.69
C ALA A 38 9.24 -14.02 15.30
N ASP A 39 10.22 -14.12 14.41
CA ASP A 39 9.96 -14.66 13.08
C ASP A 39 9.44 -16.11 13.21
N ALA A 40 8.34 -16.44 12.57
CA ALA A 40 7.84 -17.81 12.54
C ALA A 40 8.72 -18.70 11.67
N SER A 41 9.37 -18.10 10.66
CA SER A 41 10.37 -18.79 9.84
C SER A 41 11.46 -17.86 9.33
N VAL A 42 12.63 -18.45 9.06
CA VAL A 42 13.81 -17.81 8.44
C VAL A 42 14.42 -18.75 7.41
N VAL A 43 15.17 -18.23 6.44
CA VAL A 43 15.95 -19.05 5.49
C VAL A 43 17.29 -19.45 6.12
N SER A 44 17.77 -20.64 5.82
CA SER A 44 19.08 -21.09 6.27
C SER A 44 20.18 -20.17 5.76
N GLY A 45 21.01 -19.68 6.68
CA GLY A 45 22.06 -18.69 6.38
C GLY A 45 21.66 -17.25 6.69
N GLU A 46 20.36 -16.96 6.83
CA GLU A 46 19.86 -15.70 7.35
C GLU A 46 19.78 -15.71 8.89
N THR A 47 19.71 -14.51 9.46
CA THR A 47 19.60 -14.28 10.90
C THR A 47 18.14 -14.35 11.34
N TRP A 48 17.79 -15.32 12.19
CA TRP A 48 16.48 -15.37 12.84
C TRP A 48 16.42 -14.37 13.98
N ARG A 49 15.29 -13.68 14.16
CA ARG A 49 15.19 -12.61 15.16
C ARG A 49 13.98 -12.78 16.08
N ALA A 50 14.18 -12.39 17.33
CA ALA A 50 13.13 -12.23 18.32
C ALA A 50 13.30 -10.93 19.09
N SER A 51 12.22 -10.18 19.21
CA SER A 51 12.12 -8.91 19.93
C SER A 51 11.22 -9.07 21.14
N PHE A 52 11.68 -8.59 22.28
CA PHE A 52 11.03 -8.73 23.57
C PHE A 52 10.54 -7.37 24.08
N ALA A 53 9.38 -7.33 24.74
CA ALA A 53 8.90 -6.09 25.36
C ALA A 53 9.86 -5.54 26.44
N ALA A 54 10.62 -6.42 27.08
CA ALA A 54 11.61 -6.06 28.09
C ALA A 54 13.04 -6.28 27.59
N LYS A 55 13.95 -5.43 28.08
CA LYS A 55 15.39 -5.55 27.80
C LYS A 55 15.93 -6.88 28.33
N LEU A 56 16.66 -7.60 27.49
CA LEU A 56 17.33 -8.85 27.86
C LEU A 56 18.59 -8.56 28.68
N SER A 57 18.89 -9.46 29.62
CA SER A 57 20.17 -9.45 30.33
C SER A 57 21.30 -9.79 29.37
N GLY A 58 22.41 -9.07 29.44
CA GLY A 58 23.54 -9.24 28.52
C GLY A 58 24.20 -10.64 28.58
N ASP A 59 23.95 -11.40 29.64
CA ASP A 59 24.42 -12.77 29.85
C ASP A 59 23.32 -13.83 29.66
N ALA A 60 22.13 -13.47 29.18
CA ALA A 60 20.98 -14.39 29.09
C ALA A 60 21.23 -15.63 28.21
N ALA A 61 22.01 -15.49 27.12
CA ALA A 61 22.40 -16.61 26.27
C ALA A 61 23.43 -17.53 26.93
N GLU A 62 24.40 -16.96 27.66
CA GLU A 62 25.49 -17.70 28.30
C GLU A 62 25.05 -18.40 29.60
N SER A 63 24.12 -17.78 30.34
CA SER A 63 23.56 -18.33 31.58
C SER A 63 22.59 -19.49 31.33
N GLY A 64 22.18 -19.71 30.08
CA GLY A 64 21.18 -20.70 29.70
C GLY A 64 19.74 -20.25 30.00
N ALA A 65 19.53 -18.95 30.22
CA ALA A 65 18.20 -18.34 30.30
C ALA A 65 17.51 -18.26 28.94
N LEU A 66 18.29 -18.28 27.85
CA LEU A 66 17.81 -18.48 26.48
C LEU A 66 18.42 -19.79 25.94
N LYS A 67 17.57 -20.71 25.45
CA LYS A 67 18.01 -21.99 24.86
C LYS A 67 17.22 -22.29 23.61
N ILE A 68 17.90 -22.78 22.57
CA ILE A 68 17.24 -23.28 21.38
C ILE A 68 17.33 -24.81 21.38
N THR A 69 16.20 -25.47 21.18
CA THR A 69 16.11 -26.93 21.03
C THR A 69 15.46 -27.31 19.71
N ASP A 70 15.74 -28.51 19.20
CA ASP A 70 14.92 -29.14 18.16
C ASP A 70 13.57 -29.62 18.72
N GLU A 71 12.71 -30.20 17.87
CA GLU A 71 11.39 -30.74 18.27
C GLU A 71 11.51 -31.92 19.24
N GLU A 72 12.62 -32.65 19.22
CA GLU A 72 12.93 -33.73 20.15
C GLU A 72 13.47 -33.22 21.50
N GLY A 73 13.67 -31.91 21.65
CA GLY A 73 14.16 -31.27 22.86
C GLY A 73 15.69 -31.32 23.04
N ASN A 74 16.44 -31.70 22.00
CA ASN A 74 17.90 -31.66 22.03
C ASN A 74 18.40 -30.22 21.79
N PRO A 75 19.45 -29.76 22.50
CA PRO A 75 20.02 -28.44 22.26
C PRO A 75 20.52 -28.27 20.82
N ALA A 76 20.07 -27.22 20.15
CA ALA A 76 20.52 -26.83 18.82
C ALA A 76 21.79 -25.98 18.91
N ARG A 77 22.72 -26.18 17.98
CA ARG A 77 23.92 -25.36 17.89
C ARG A 77 23.60 -24.08 17.10
N ALA A 78 23.50 -22.96 17.79
CA ALA A 78 23.22 -21.66 17.20
C ALA A 78 24.17 -20.58 17.75
N ASN A 79 24.40 -19.52 16.97
CA ASN A 79 25.10 -18.34 17.44
C ASN A 79 24.07 -17.30 17.86
N MET A 80 24.02 -16.96 19.15
CA MET A 80 23.07 -16.00 19.69
C MET A 80 23.76 -14.65 19.97
N ARG A 81 23.18 -13.55 19.50
CA ARG A 81 23.63 -12.18 19.78
C ARG A 81 22.49 -11.38 20.40
N LEU A 82 22.82 -10.56 21.38
CA LEU A 82 21.85 -9.77 22.15
C LEU A 82 22.13 -8.29 21.95
N SER A 83 21.09 -7.53 21.60
CA SER A 83 21.13 -6.07 21.51
C SER A 83 19.88 -5.46 22.14
N GLY A 84 20.01 -4.98 23.38
CA GLY A 84 18.89 -4.39 24.11
C GLY A 84 17.77 -5.40 24.37
N SER A 85 16.64 -5.20 23.69
CA SER A 85 15.46 -6.07 23.71
C SER A 85 15.44 -7.09 22.56
N ARG A 86 16.46 -7.14 21.70
CA ARG A 86 16.52 -8.01 20.52
C ARG A 86 17.48 -9.18 20.72
N LEU A 87 17.05 -10.36 20.29
CA LEU A 87 17.84 -11.57 20.11
C LEU A 87 17.98 -11.85 18.61
N GLU A 88 19.21 -12.10 18.18
CA GLU A 88 19.55 -12.55 16.84
C GLU A 88 20.19 -13.93 16.92
N VAL A 89 19.80 -14.83 16.01
CA VAL A 89 20.22 -16.23 16.00
C VAL A 89 20.68 -16.63 14.60
N ASP A 90 21.94 -17.03 14.48
CA ASP A 90 22.55 -17.49 13.24
C ASP A 90 22.99 -18.96 13.32
N GLY A 91 23.25 -19.56 12.15
CA GLY A 91 24.00 -20.81 12.03
C GLY A 91 23.21 -22.08 12.33
N LEU A 92 21.88 -21.98 12.34
CA LEU A 92 20.99 -23.14 12.43
C LEU A 92 20.88 -23.83 11.06
N ALA A 93 20.88 -25.17 11.08
CA ALA A 93 20.57 -25.97 9.90
C ALA A 93 19.06 -25.96 9.62
N PRO A 94 18.61 -26.26 8.39
CA PRO A 94 17.19 -26.42 8.11
C PRO A 94 16.52 -27.39 9.07
N GLY A 95 15.39 -27.00 9.65
CA GLY A 95 14.73 -27.76 10.70
C GLY A 95 13.77 -26.91 11.53
N ARG A 96 13.03 -27.58 12.43
CA ARG A 96 12.10 -26.95 13.36
C ARG A 96 12.75 -26.82 14.73
N TYR A 97 12.58 -25.66 15.34
CA TYR A 97 13.23 -25.30 16.59
C TYR A 97 12.27 -24.61 17.55
N ILE A 98 12.68 -24.58 18.81
CA ILE A 98 11.97 -23.92 19.90
C ILE A 98 12.97 -23.08 20.68
N LEU A 99 12.74 -21.77 20.75
CA LEU A 99 13.41 -20.90 21.72
C LEU A 99 12.69 -21.01 23.07
N GLN A 100 13.39 -21.55 24.06
CA GLN A 100 12.99 -21.54 25.45
C GLN A 100 13.57 -20.29 26.12
N VAL A 101 12.69 -19.52 26.76
CA VAL A 101 13.05 -18.30 27.48
C VAL A 101 12.71 -18.51 28.96
N SER A 102 13.62 -18.20 29.87
CA SER A 102 13.34 -18.23 31.32
C SER A 102 13.17 -16.81 31.88
N GLU A 103 12.57 -16.71 33.07
CA GLU A 103 12.43 -15.41 33.78
C GLU A 103 13.79 -14.73 34.03
N ASP A 104 14.85 -15.52 34.22
CA ASP A 104 16.20 -15.01 34.44
C ASP A 104 16.75 -14.24 33.21
N ALA A 105 16.11 -14.36 32.04
CA ALA A 105 16.49 -13.63 30.83
C ALA A 105 16.32 -12.10 30.96
N PHE A 106 15.52 -11.62 31.92
CA PHE A 106 15.17 -10.20 32.09
C PHE A 106 15.78 -9.54 33.36
N GLY A 107 16.67 -10.23 34.07
CA GLY A 107 17.34 -9.71 35.26
C GLY A 107 16.46 -9.66 36.53
N LYS A 108 16.81 -8.79 37.50
CA LYS A 108 16.31 -8.85 38.90
C LYS A 108 14.86 -8.38 39.14
N ARG A 109 14.09 -8.03 38.11
CA ARG A 109 12.67 -7.71 38.25
C ARG A 109 11.87 -8.83 37.57
N PRO A 110 11.01 -9.57 38.31
CA PRO A 110 10.26 -10.66 37.73
C PRO A 110 9.21 -10.08 36.77
N THR A 111 9.45 -10.21 35.48
CA THR A 111 8.41 -10.16 34.45
C THR A 111 7.89 -11.58 34.26
N ALA A 112 6.57 -11.74 34.05
CA ALA A 112 5.95 -13.05 33.87
C ALA A 112 6.70 -13.88 32.83
N GLY A 113 6.95 -15.15 33.13
CA GLY A 113 7.78 -16.03 32.31
C GLY A 113 7.36 -16.08 30.85
N VAL A 114 8.28 -15.69 29.96
CA VAL A 114 8.13 -15.94 28.52
C VAL A 114 8.13 -17.44 28.28
N GLY A 115 7.20 -17.91 27.46
CA GLY A 115 7.05 -19.32 27.12
C GLY A 115 8.05 -19.83 26.08
N ALA A 116 7.73 -21.00 25.53
CA ALA A 116 8.44 -21.59 24.39
C ALA A 116 7.95 -20.96 23.08
N ILE A 117 8.90 -20.48 22.26
CA ILE A 117 8.64 -19.82 20.98
C ILE A 117 9.09 -20.74 19.85
N PRO A 118 8.18 -21.40 19.12
CA PRO A 118 8.53 -22.24 18.00
C PRO A 118 8.90 -21.39 16.77
N PHE A 119 9.85 -21.86 15.97
CA PHE A 119 10.20 -21.26 14.68
C PHE A 119 10.79 -22.33 13.73
N THR A 120 10.83 -22.01 12.44
CA THR A 120 11.35 -22.91 11.40
C THR A 120 12.50 -22.28 10.64
N VAL A 121 13.58 -23.04 10.43
CA VAL A 121 14.65 -22.68 9.49
C VAL A 121 14.40 -23.46 8.21
N ARG A 122 14.10 -22.76 7.12
CA ARG A 122 13.86 -23.36 5.80
C ARG A 122 15.16 -23.50 5.03
N GLU A 123 15.24 -24.46 4.11
CA GLU A 123 16.41 -24.60 3.23
C GLU A 123 16.44 -23.48 2.19
N ASP A 124 15.27 -23.16 1.61
CA ASP A 124 15.04 -22.11 0.65
C ASP A 124 13.65 -21.44 0.85
N ILE A 125 13.40 -20.38 0.08
CA ILE A 125 12.07 -19.81 -0.09
C ILE A 125 11.52 -20.39 -1.38
N GLY A 126 10.65 -21.39 -1.22
CA GLY A 126 9.97 -22.03 -2.33
C GLY A 126 8.51 -22.37 -2.00
N PRO A 127 7.79 -22.88 -3.01
CA PRO A 127 6.39 -23.23 -2.86
C PRO A 127 6.13 -24.21 -1.72
N VAL A 128 4.91 -24.17 -1.20
CA VAL A 128 4.45 -25.03 -0.13
C VAL A 128 4.36 -26.47 -0.63
N GLY A 129 5.00 -27.40 0.09
CA GLY A 129 5.11 -28.79 -0.37
C GLY A 129 3.84 -29.61 -0.19
N SER A 130 2.89 -29.14 0.64
CA SER A 130 1.58 -29.80 0.83
C SER A 130 0.53 -28.91 1.49
N LEU A 131 -0.75 -29.18 1.25
CA LEU A 131 -1.86 -28.49 1.94
C LEU A 131 -1.75 -28.58 3.47
N LYS A 132 -1.27 -29.71 4.00
CA LYS A 132 -1.11 -29.91 5.44
C LYS A 132 -0.12 -28.91 6.06
N GLU A 133 0.94 -28.54 5.34
CA GLU A 133 1.92 -27.54 5.78
C GLU A 133 1.24 -26.17 5.95
N LEU A 134 0.39 -25.79 4.98
CA LEU A 134 -0.39 -24.56 5.00
C LEU A 134 -1.44 -24.55 6.12
N GLU A 135 -2.19 -25.64 6.29
CA GLU A 135 -3.16 -25.80 7.38
C GLU A 135 -2.48 -25.69 8.75
N GLU A 136 -1.30 -26.29 8.91
CA GLU A 136 -0.55 -26.22 10.16
C GLU A 136 -0.05 -24.79 10.44
N HIS A 137 0.41 -24.07 9.40
CA HIS A 137 0.80 -22.66 9.51
C HIS A 137 -0.36 -21.79 10.04
N PHE A 138 -1.51 -21.81 9.39
CA PHE A 138 -2.66 -21.02 9.85
C PHE A 138 -3.22 -21.49 11.19
N ARG A 139 -3.09 -22.79 11.53
CA ARG A 139 -3.57 -23.30 12.82
C ARG A 139 -2.76 -22.72 13.97
N LEU A 140 -1.45 -22.57 13.80
CA LEU A 140 -0.60 -21.94 14.81
C LEU A 140 -1.00 -20.47 15.03
N ILE A 141 -1.26 -19.73 13.95
CA ILE A 141 -1.75 -18.34 14.02
C ILE A 141 -3.12 -18.27 14.72
N ALA A 142 -4.05 -19.15 14.37
CA ALA A 142 -5.38 -19.22 14.96
C ALA A 142 -5.32 -19.50 16.48
N GLU A 143 -4.47 -20.43 16.89
CA GLU A 143 -4.25 -20.77 18.30
C GLU A 143 -3.60 -19.61 19.08
N GLN A 144 -2.68 -18.86 18.48
CA GLN A 144 -2.11 -17.64 19.06
C GLN A 144 -3.19 -16.56 19.23
N ARG A 145 -3.94 -16.25 18.18
CA ARG A 145 -5.03 -15.27 18.23
C ARG A 145 -6.13 -15.63 19.22
N LYS A 146 -6.45 -16.92 19.35
CA LYS A 146 -7.43 -17.37 20.34
C LYS A 146 -6.96 -17.06 21.76
N LYS A 147 -5.68 -17.26 22.05
CA LYS A 147 -5.09 -16.88 23.36
C LYS A 147 -5.15 -15.36 23.55
N GLU A 148 -4.76 -14.58 22.54
CA GLU A 148 -4.82 -13.12 22.57
C GLU A 148 -6.26 -12.60 22.78
N MET A 149 -7.25 -13.15 22.06
CA MET A 149 -8.67 -12.80 22.19
C MET A 149 -9.30 -13.25 23.51
N GLU A 150 -8.90 -14.39 24.07
CA GLU A 150 -9.35 -14.84 25.40
C GLU A 150 -8.82 -13.92 26.51
N LEU A 151 -7.64 -13.32 26.33
CA LEU A 151 -7.12 -12.21 27.13
C LEU A 151 -7.89 -10.90 26.92
N TYR A 152 -8.36 -10.64 25.69
CA TYR A 152 -9.07 -9.41 25.30
C TYR A 152 -10.51 -9.29 25.80
N ARG A 153 -11.17 -10.42 26.12
CA ARG A 153 -12.58 -10.45 26.56
C ARG A 153 -12.83 -9.74 27.90
N GLU A 154 -11.77 -9.26 28.57
CA GLU A 154 -11.81 -8.46 29.79
C GLU A 154 -11.52 -6.95 29.58
N GLY A 155 -11.31 -6.46 28.34
CA GLY A 155 -11.15 -5.02 28.08
C GLY A 155 -11.30 -4.64 26.59
N ALA A 156 -12.35 -3.87 26.26
CA ALA A 156 -12.49 -3.18 24.96
C ALA A 156 -11.82 -1.79 25.05
N VAL A 157 -11.32 -1.13 24.01
CA VAL A 157 -11.84 -0.79 22.67
C VAL A 157 -10.64 -0.45 21.75
N VAL A 158 -10.75 -0.59 20.42
CA VAL A 158 -9.76 -0.02 19.45
C VAL A 158 -10.51 0.77 18.39
N GLU A 159 -10.00 1.97 18.09
CA GLU A 159 -10.39 2.81 16.95
C GLU A 159 -9.49 2.54 15.74
N GLU A 160 -10.09 2.61 14.55
CA GLU A 160 -9.49 2.38 13.25
C GLU A 160 -9.08 3.71 12.60
N SER A 161 -7.88 3.78 12.00
CA SER A 161 -7.37 4.97 11.31
C SER A 161 -7.11 4.68 9.82
N ALA A 162 -7.62 5.57 8.98
CA ALA A 162 -7.70 5.44 7.53
C ALA A 162 -6.34 5.58 6.81
N ALA A 163 -6.18 4.79 5.74
CA ALA A 163 -5.13 4.88 4.75
C ALA A 163 -5.33 6.10 3.83
N SER A 164 -4.24 6.67 3.32
CA SER A 164 -4.22 7.78 2.36
C SER A 164 -3.46 7.37 1.09
N GLU A 165 -4.06 7.66 -0.06
CA GLU A 165 -3.68 7.13 -1.38
C GLU A 165 -2.59 7.98 -2.10
N ASP A 166 -2.15 7.44 -3.24
CA ASP A 166 -0.82 7.62 -3.84
C ASP A 166 -0.62 8.92 -4.64
N SER A 167 0.63 9.18 -5.03
CA SER A 167 1.05 10.21 -6.01
C SER A 167 1.63 9.64 -7.37
N ALA A 168 2.25 10.38 -8.33
CA ALA A 168 2.83 9.79 -9.57
C ALA A 168 3.97 10.56 -10.28
N ALA A 169 4.74 9.92 -11.17
CA ALA A 169 5.59 10.55 -12.22
C ALA A 169 4.81 10.99 -13.48
N GLY A 170 5.22 12.16 -13.98
CA GLY A 170 4.62 12.74 -15.17
C GLY A 170 4.90 11.90 -16.43
N PRO A 171 3.91 11.73 -17.32
CA PRO A 171 4.09 11.11 -18.62
C PRO A 171 5.06 11.90 -19.51
N ASP A 172 5.77 11.19 -20.38
CA ASP A 172 6.52 11.80 -21.49
C ASP A 172 5.50 12.32 -22.53
N GLY A 173 5.11 13.59 -22.40
CA GLY A 173 4.05 14.25 -23.16
C GLY A 173 4.39 14.42 -24.65
N GLY A 174 4.26 13.35 -25.43
CA GLY A 174 4.44 13.32 -26.88
C GLY A 174 3.31 12.69 -27.69
N ALA A 175 2.29 12.09 -27.06
CA ALA A 175 1.29 11.25 -27.73
C ALA A 175 0.07 11.99 -28.31
N GLY A 176 -0.04 13.31 -28.15
CA GLY A 176 -1.17 14.10 -28.68
C GLY A 176 -2.51 13.87 -27.95
N HIS A 177 -2.53 13.09 -26.87
CA HIS A 177 -3.67 12.90 -25.94
C HIS A 177 -3.16 12.62 -24.51
N SER A 178 -4.04 12.70 -23.52
CA SER A 178 -3.76 12.47 -22.10
C SER A 178 -3.39 11.03 -21.79
N MET A 179 -2.47 10.86 -20.85
CA MET A 179 -2.19 9.60 -20.17
C MET A 179 -2.38 9.81 -18.66
N THR A 180 -2.50 8.72 -17.90
CA THR A 180 -2.51 8.75 -16.44
C THR A 180 -1.16 9.27 -15.94
N ASN A 181 -1.18 10.11 -14.92
CA ASN A 181 0.03 10.47 -14.17
C ASN A 181 0.46 9.20 -13.43
N ASN A 182 1.61 8.59 -13.73
CA ASN A 182 1.99 7.26 -13.20
C ASN A 182 3.28 7.29 -12.39
N GLN A 183 3.41 6.60 -11.24
CA GLN A 183 4.62 6.65 -10.39
C GLN A 183 5.97 6.54 -11.10
N VAL A 184 6.10 5.58 -12.01
CA VAL A 184 7.36 5.23 -12.69
C VAL A 184 7.14 5.28 -14.18
N SER A 185 8.10 5.87 -14.91
CA SER A 185 8.02 5.91 -16.38
C SER A 185 8.00 4.50 -16.97
N GLY A 186 7.01 4.22 -17.82
CA GLY A 186 6.81 2.91 -18.45
C GLY A 186 5.99 1.91 -17.63
N ILE A 187 5.59 2.26 -16.40
CA ILE A 187 4.65 1.49 -15.59
C ILE A 187 3.33 2.27 -15.56
N ASP A 188 2.28 1.73 -16.14
CA ASP A 188 0.95 2.35 -16.13
C ASP A 188 0.19 1.99 -14.85
N GLU A 189 -0.63 2.93 -14.38
CA GLU A 189 -1.53 2.75 -13.24
C GLU A 189 -3.00 2.81 -13.70
N GLY A 190 -3.85 2.09 -12.99
CA GLY A 190 -5.29 2.06 -13.27
C GLY A 190 -5.91 3.40 -12.93
N ASP A 191 -6.82 3.87 -13.78
CA ASP A 191 -7.57 5.10 -13.53
C ASP A 191 -9.03 4.92 -13.91
N ILE A 192 -9.86 5.81 -13.42
CA ILE A 192 -11.29 5.85 -13.71
C ILE A 192 -11.59 6.34 -15.14
N VAL A 193 -10.60 6.95 -15.80
CA VAL A 193 -10.70 7.44 -17.18
C VAL A 193 -9.48 7.04 -17.99
N LYS A 194 -9.69 6.42 -19.16
CA LYS A 194 -8.64 6.13 -20.15
C LYS A 194 -9.05 6.63 -21.53
N THR A 195 -8.07 6.87 -22.40
CA THR A 195 -8.30 7.28 -23.79
C THR A 195 -7.21 6.75 -24.73
N ASP A 196 -7.58 6.45 -25.97
CA ASP A 196 -6.67 6.18 -27.10
C ASP A 196 -6.50 7.40 -28.03
N GLY A 197 -7.09 8.55 -27.66
CA GLY A 197 -7.18 9.76 -28.45
C GLY A 197 -8.46 9.90 -29.29
N ASP A 198 -9.12 8.80 -29.64
CA ASP A 198 -10.36 8.79 -30.43
C ASP A 198 -11.60 8.51 -29.58
N PHE A 199 -11.43 7.77 -28.48
CA PHE A 199 -12.48 7.36 -27.56
C PHE A 199 -12.07 7.62 -26.10
N LEU A 200 -13.08 7.82 -25.24
CA LEU A 200 -12.94 7.85 -23.79
C LEU A 200 -13.64 6.66 -23.17
N TYR A 201 -12.97 6.01 -22.23
CA TYR A 201 -13.49 4.94 -21.40
C TYR A 201 -13.57 5.44 -19.97
N VAL A 202 -14.76 5.43 -19.37
CA VAL A 202 -15.02 6.08 -18.09
C VAL A 202 -15.76 5.12 -17.16
N THR A 203 -15.24 4.91 -15.96
CA THR A 203 -15.98 4.34 -14.81
C THR A 203 -16.07 5.41 -13.73
N SER A 204 -17.25 5.76 -13.23
CA SER A 204 -17.38 6.86 -12.26
C SER A 204 -18.55 6.72 -11.28
N ASP A 205 -19.48 5.81 -11.58
CA ASP A 205 -20.63 5.50 -10.74
C ASP A 205 -20.45 4.17 -9.96
N GLY A 206 -19.31 3.51 -10.12
CA GLY A 206 -18.98 2.22 -9.48
C GLY A 206 -19.78 1.03 -10.00
N THR A 207 -20.54 1.20 -11.10
CA THR A 207 -21.44 0.17 -11.63
C THR A 207 -21.32 -0.04 -13.13
N LEU A 208 -20.89 0.98 -13.88
CA LEU A 208 -20.87 0.97 -15.34
C LEU A 208 -19.53 1.48 -15.88
N VAL A 209 -19.15 0.98 -17.05
CA VAL A 209 -18.12 1.63 -17.87
C VAL A 209 -18.80 2.25 -19.09
N LYS A 210 -18.72 3.57 -19.24
CA LYS A 210 -19.28 4.33 -20.38
C LYS A 210 -18.18 4.59 -21.40
N ILE A 211 -18.50 4.43 -22.68
CA ILE A 211 -17.60 4.69 -23.81
C ILE A 211 -18.12 5.88 -24.61
N TYR A 212 -17.26 6.87 -24.84
CA TYR A 212 -17.58 8.07 -25.61
C TYR A 212 -16.70 8.19 -26.86
N ASP A 213 -17.32 8.44 -28.02
CA ASP A 213 -16.61 8.85 -29.24
C ASP A 213 -16.27 10.35 -29.15
N ILE A 214 -14.98 10.67 -29.26
CA ILE A 214 -14.47 12.04 -29.17
C ILE A 214 -13.80 12.53 -30.46
N ARG A 215 -13.85 11.75 -31.54
CA ARG A 215 -13.24 12.09 -32.84
C ARG A 215 -13.85 13.34 -33.47
N THR A 216 -15.12 13.63 -33.15
CA THR A 216 -15.74 14.88 -33.54
C THR A 216 -15.43 15.96 -32.50
N GLU A 217 -14.52 16.86 -32.86
CA GLU A 217 -14.07 17.96 -32.00
C GLU A 217 -15.24 18.66 -31.31
N GLY A 218 -15.18 18.71 -29.97
CA GLY A 218 -16.17 19.40 -29.15
C GLY A 218 -17.54 18.72 -29.03
N LYS A 219 -17.73 17.52 -29.56
CA LYS A 219 -18.99 16.77 -29.48
C LYS A 219 -18.78 15.34 -28.98
N PRO A 220 -18.39 15.15 -27.71
CA PRO A 220 -18.33 13.82 -27.12
C PRO A 220 -19.70 13.15 -27.24
N ALA A 221 -19.75 11.94 -27.79
CA ALA A 221 -20.99 11.19 -27.97
C ALA A 221 -20.90 9.88 -27.20
N HIS A 222 -21.84 9.62 -26.30
CA HIS A 222 -21.95 8.33 -25.63
C HIS A 222 -22.37 7.25 -26.65
N ILE A 223 -21.57 6.19 -26.80
CA ILE A 223 -21.78 5.16 -27.84
C ILE A 223 -22.02 3.76 -27.29
N ALA A 224 -21.57 3.46 -26.07
CA ALA A 224 -21.77 2.16 -25.44
C ALA A 224 -21.65 2.26 -23.92
N THR A 225 -22.40 1.40 -23.23
CA THR A 225 -22.29 1.15 -21.79
C THR A 225 -21.96 -0.32 -21.57
N LEU A 226 -20.92 -0.61 -20.81
CA LEU A 226 -20.65 -1.93 -20.25
C LEU A 226 -21.36 -2.00 -18.90
N GLU A 227 -22.43 -2.79 -18.83
CA GLU A 227 -23.16 -3.00 -17.58
C GLU A 227 -22.38 -3.94 -16.66
N GLY A 228 -22.20 -3.54 -15.40
CA GLY A 228 -21.75 -4.41 -14.32
C GLY A 228 -22.84 -5.40 -13.93
N GLU A 229 -23.26 -6.27 -14.86
CA GLU A 229 -24.11 -7.41 -14.51
C GLU A 229 -23.31 -8.35 -13.58
N ASP A 230 -24.03 -9.00 -12.65
CA ASP A 230 -23.54 -10.06 -11.74
C ASP A 230 -22.65 -9.64 -10.56
N GLY A 231 -22.88 -8.45 -10.02
CA GLY A 231 -22.24 -8.02 -8.77
C GLY A 231 -20.78 -7.56 -8.93
N PHE A 232 -20.35 -7.30 -10.16
CA PHE A 232 -19.05 -6.70 -10.46
C PHE A 232 -19.11 -5.17 -10.39
N GLN A 233 -18.21 -4.56 -9.61
CA GLN A 233 -18.08 -3.12 -9.44
C GLN A 233 -16.73 -2.65 -10.01
N PRO A 234 -16.71 -2.01 -11.19
CA PRO A 234 -15.49 -1.47 -11.79
C PRO A 234 -14.81 -0.44 -10.87
N LEU A 235 -13.50 -0.58 -10.70
CA LEU A 235 -12.64 0.32 -9.93
C LEU A 235 -11.75 1.16 -10.84
N GLU A 236 -11.06 0.49 -11.76
CA GLU A 236 -10.02 1.10 -12.58
C GLU A 236 -9.92 0.43 -13.95
N LEU A 237 -9.43 1.19 -14.92
CA LEU A 237 -9.38 0.81 -16.32
C LEU A 237 -7.93 0.80 -16.81
N TYR A 238 -7.62 -0.14 -17.71
CA TYR A 238 -6.40 -0.18 -18.50
C TYR A 238 -6.73 -0.38 -19.97
N LEU A 239 -5.93 0.21 -20.86
CA LEU A 239 -6.08 0.07 -22.29
C LEU A 239 -4.76 -0.42 -22.91
N SER A 240 -4.80 -1.54 -23.62
CA SER A 240 -3.67 -2.10 -24.35
C SER A 240 -4.10 -2.50 -25.76
N GLY A 241 -3.81 -1.65 -26.74
CA GLY A 241 -4.33 -1.81 -28.10
C GLY A 241 -5.85 -1.83 -28.12
N ASP A 242 -6.43 -2.89 -28.68
CA ASP A 242 -7.88 -3.09 -28.78
C ASP A 242 -8.48 -3.79 -27.53
N ILE A 243 -7.72 -3.94 -26.44
CA ILE A 243 -8.19 -4.58 -25.21
C ILE A 243 -8.35 -3.55 -24.10
N LEU A 244 -9.59 -3.40 -23.62
CA LEU A 244 -9.92 -2.70 -22.39
C LEU A 244 -9.97 -3.72 -21.25
N ALA A 245 -9.07 -3.60 -20.27
CA ALA A 245 -9.14 -4.36 -19.04
C ALA A 245 -9.85 -3.52 -17.97
N VAL A 246 -10.93 -4.07 -17.42
CA VAL A 246 -11.71 -3.46 -16.34
C VAL A 246 -11.43 -4.25 -15.07
N VAL A 247 -10.72 -3.65 -14.12
CA VAL A 247 -10.46 -4.23 -12.81
C VAL A 247 -11.55 -3.77 -11.85
N GLY A 248 -12.05 -4.67 -11.02
CA GLY A 248 -13.16 -4.37 -10.13
C GLY A 248 -13.33 -5.35 -8.98
N HIS A 249 -14.14 -4.96 -8.00
CA HIS A 249 -14.59 -5.86 -6.96
C HIS A 249 -15.70 -6.77 -7.47
N VAL A 250 -15.72 -8.00 -6.98
CA VAL A 250 -16.75 -8.99 -7.27
C VAL A 250 -17.51 -9.26 -5.98
N TYR A 251 -18.78 -8.87 -5.93
CA TYR A 251 -19.68 -9.07 -4.79
C TYR A 251 -20.78 -10.08 -5.10
N ARG A 252 -21.12 -10.92 -4.12
CA ARG A 252 -22.24 -11.86 -4.23
C ARG A 252 -23.58 -11.12 -4.28
N GLY A 253 -24.25 -11.14 -5.42
CA GLY A 253 -25.59 -10.60 -5.57
C GLY A 253 -26.64 -11.39 -4.79
N THR A 254 -27.67 -10.72 -4.26
CA THR A 254 -28.80 -11.38 -3.57
C THR A 254 -29.91 -11.89 -4.52
N GLY A 255 -29.68 -11.87 -5.84
CA GLY A 255 -30.70 -12.28 -6.81
C GLY A 255 -30.28 -12.29 -8.29
N GLY A 256 -29.02 -12.62 -8.60
CA GLY A 256 -28.48 -12.67 -9.98
C GLY A 256 -28.62 -14.04 -10.66
N ASN A 257 -28.38 -14.05 -11.97
CA ASN A 257 -28.46 -15.22 -12.86
C ASN A 257 -27.28 -16.18 -12.56
N PRO A 258 -27.47 -17.50 -12.41
CA PRO A 258 -26.39 -18.40 -12.03
C PRO A 258 -25.28 -18.44 -13.10
N GLY A 259 -24.08 -17.95 -12.79
CA GLY A 259 -22.91 -18.14 -13.66
C GLY A 259 -21.74 -17.16 -13.54
N GLY A 260 -21.84 -16.06 -12.80
CA GLY A 260 -20.72 -15.10 -12.62
C GLY A 260 -19.73 -15.52 -11.52
N PRO A 261 -18.50 -14.95 -11.47
CA PRO A 261 -17.50 -15.34 -10.47
C PRO A 261 -17.99 -15.21 -9.03
N ALA A 262 -18.84 -14.22 -8.75
CA ALA A 262 -19.44 -13.98 -7.44
C ALA A 262 -20.34 -15.13 -6.94
N ASP A 263 -21.02 -15.84 -7.84
CA ASP A 263 -21.90 -16.96 -7.48
C ASP A 263 -21.12 -18.24 -7.17
N ILE A 264 -19.89 -18.33 -7.69
CA ILE A 264 -19.03 -19.51 -7.63
C ILE A 264 -18.00 -19.39 -6.50
N MET A 265 -17.72 -18.16 -6.04
CA MET A 265 -16.92 -17.92 -4.85
C MET A 265 -17.65 -18.36 -3.55
N PRO A 266 -16.90 -18.73 -2.50
CA PRO A 266 -17.51 -19.05 -1.20
C PRO A 266 -18.37 -17.91 -0.66
N VAL A 267 -19.45 -18.25 0.08
CA VAL A 267 -20.50 -17.30 0.52
C VAL A 267 -19.96 -16.18 1.42
N GLU A 268 -18.84 -16.41 2.12
CA GLU A 268 -18.25 -15.47 3.08
C GLU A 268 -17.05 -14.68 2.52
N SER A 269 -16.75 -14.82 1.23
CA SER A 269 -15.52 -14.31 0.62
C SER A 269 -15.75 -13.06 -0.24
N SER A 270 -14.79 -12.12 -0.21
CA SER A 270 -14.66 -11.04 -1.20
C SER A 270 -13.75 -11.49 -2.34
N ALA A 271 -13.88 -10.88 -3.53
CA ALA A 271 -12.99 -11.16 -4.65
C ALA A 271 -12.68 -9.89 -5.44
N VAL A 272 -11.54 -9.94 -6.13
CA VAL A 272 -11.13 -8.97 -7.14
C VAL A 272 -11.11 -9.67 -8.49
N GLY A 273 -11.59 -8.99 -9.53
CA GLY A 273 -11.66 -9.54 -10.87
C GLY A 273 -11.18 -8.56 -11.93
N VAL A 274 -10.81 -9.10 -13.07
CA VAL A 274 -10.51 -8.38 -14.29
C VAL A 274 -11.38 -8.93 -15.42
N ARG A 275 -12.10 -8.03 -16.09
CA ARG A 275 -12.87 -8.31 -17.31
C ARG A 275 -12.17 -7.70 -18.50
N LEU A 276 -11.78 -8.54 -19.46
CA LEU A 276 -11.14 -8.13 -20.70
C LEU A 276 -12.19 -7.95 -21.79
N TYR A 277 -12.28 -6.75 -22.34
CA TYR A 277 -13.17 -6.43 -23.46
C TYR A 277 -12.36 -6.14 -24.72
N ASP A 278 -12.72 -6.81 -25.82
CA ASP A 278 -12.32 -6.39 -27.16
C ASP A 278 -13.12 -5.13 -27.54
N VAL A 279 -12.39 -4.02 -27.68
CA VAL A 279 -12.89 -2.70 -28.04
C VAL A 279 -12.43 -2.27 -29.44
N GLY A 280 -12.00 -3.20 -30.31
CA GLY A 280 -11.69 -2.90 -31.71
C GLY A 280 -12.89 -2.34 -32.49
N ASN A 281 -14.11 -2.53 -31.97
CA ASN A 281 -15.29 -1.72 -32.29
C ASN A 281 -15.88 -1.12 -30.99
N PRO A 282 -15.54 0.13 -30.61
CA PRO A 282 -15.98 0.73 -29.34
C PRO A 282 -17.49 0.92 -29.19
N ALA A 283 -18.27 0.82 -30.29
CA ALA A 283 -19.73 0.87 -30.25
C ALA A 283 -20.40 -0.49 -29.99
N ASP A 284 -19.64 -1.59 -30.04
CA ASP A 284 -20.08 -2.96 -29.73
C ASP A 284 -18.95 -3.73 -29.03
N PRO A 285 -18.53 -3.29 -27.82
CA PRO A 285 -17.46 -3.93 -27.07
C PRO A 285 -17.84 -5.35 -26.63
N LYS A 286 -16.89 -6.29 -26.64
CA LYS A 286 -17.16 -7.71 -26.36
C LYS A 286 -16.31 -8.24 -25.23
N LEU A 287 -16.94 -8.77 -24.18
CA LEU A 287 -16.24 -9.50 -23.13
C LEU A 287 -15.59 -10.75 -23.76
N VAL A 288 -14.27 -10.82 -23.72
CA VAL A 288 -13.49 -11.95 -24.28
C VAL A 288 -12.92 -12.87 -23.21
N ARG A 289 -12.74 -12.36 -21.99
CA ARG A 289 -12.25 -13.15 -20.85
C ARG A 289 -12.58 -12.45 -19.54
N GLU A 290 -12.83 -13.26 -18.52
CA GLU A 290 -12.91 -12.84 -17.12
C GLU A 290 -11.98 -13.74 -16.30
N ALA A 291 -11.23 -13.12 -15.39
CA ALA A 291 -10.36 -13.81 -14.45
C ALA A 291 -10.33 -13.04 -13.12
N GLY A 292 -9.81 -13.65 -12.06
CA GLY A 292 -9.71 -13.01 -10.75
C GLY A 292 -9.41 -13.98 -9.64
N ASN A 293 -9.34 -13.45 -8.42
CA ASN A 293 -9.05 -14.23 -7.23
C ASN A 293 -9.76 -13.68 -6.00
N GLU A 294 -9.85 -14.52 -4.98
CA GLU A 294 -10.38 -14.18 -3.67
C GLU A 294 -9.49 -13.13 -2.98
N GLY A 295 -10.12 -12.17 -2.31
CA GLY A 295 -9.45 -11.10 -1.58
C GLY A 295 -9.95 -9.70 -1.91
N TRP A 296 -9.26 -8.73 -1.34
CA TRP A 296 -9.45 -7.30 -1.54
C TRP A 296 -8.36 -6.77 -2.47
N HIS A 297 -8.75 -5.88 -3.37
CA HIS A 297 -7.81 -5.16 -4.21
C HIS A 297 -6.84 -4.32 -3.35
N VAL A 298 -5.54 -4.48 -3.59
CA VAL A 298 -4.49 -3.66 -2.96
C VAL A 298 -3.99 -2.62 -3.96
N SER A 299 -3.65 -3.07 -5.16
CA SER A 299 -3.12 -2.21 -6.22
C SER A 299 -3.10 -2.98 -7.55
N SER A 300 -2.93 -2.28 -8.66
CA SER A 300 -2.55 -2.89 -9.92
C SER A 300 -1.57 -2.00 -10.69
N ARG A 301 -0.75 -2.63 -11.52
CA ARG A 301 0.28 -1.96 -12.32
C ARG A 301 0.40 -2.64 -13.67
N MET A 302 0.68 -1.91 -14.74
CA MET A 302 0.90 -2.49 -16.06
C MET A 302 2.28 -2.11 -16.61
N SER A 303 3.11 -3.10 -16.93
CA SER A 303 4.39 -2.88 -17.62
C SER A 303 4.29 -3.42 -19.04
N GLY A 304 4.42 -2.53 -20.03
CA GLY A 304 4.17 -2.87 -21.43
C GLY A 304 2.71 -3.31 -21.64
N ASN A 305 2.47 -4.61 -21.81
CA ASN A 305 1.12 -5.19 -21.94
C ASN A 305 0.77 -6.16 -20.80
N ILE A 306 1.65 -6.31 -19.81
CA ILE A 306 1.42 -7.21 -18.69
C ILE A 306 0.78 -6.43 -17.55
N LEU A 307 -0.45 -6.79 -17.20
CA LEU A 307 -1.16 -6.26 -16.05
C LEU A 307 -0.89 -7.14 -14.83
N TYR A 308 -0.36 -6.55 -13.76
CA TYR A 308 -0.19 -7.16 -12.45
C TYR A 308 -1.29 -6.66 -11.52
N LEU A 309 -2.10 -7.58 -11.01
CA LEU A 309 -3.15 -7.35 -10.04
C LEU A 309 -2.69 -7.86 -8.68
N ILE A 310 -2.59 -6.97 -7.70
CA ILE A 310 -2.17 -7.26 -6.34
C ILE A 310 -3.40 -7.21 -5.43
N SER A 311 -3.59 -8.27 -4.66
CA SER A 311 -4.72 -8.39 -3.75
C SER A 311 -4.33 -9.04 -2.43
N SER A 312 -5.15 -8.84 -1.41
CA SER A 312 -4.93 -9.37 -0.07
C SER A 312 -6.11 -10.21 0.40
N MET A 313 -5.84 -11.40 0.94
CA MET A 313 -6.85 -12.32 1.44
C MET A 313 -6.44 -12.87 2.80
N THR A 314 -7.32 -12.75 3.80
CA THR A 314 -7.12 -13.36 5.12
C THR A 314 -8.08 -14.53 5.27
N PRO A 315 -7.60 -15.77 5.52
CA PRO A 315 -8.47 -16.89 5.80
C PRO A 315 -9.35 -16.64 7.01
N VAL A 316 -10.64 -16.91 6.86
CA VAL A 316 -11.58 -16.79 7.98
C VAL A 316 -11.31 -17.92 8.98
N PHE A 317 -10.72 -17.62 10.13
CA PHE A 317 -10.34 -18.63 11.14
C PHE A 317 -11.49 -19.52 11.64
N ARG A 318 -12.76 -19.07 11.53
CA ARG A 318 -13.94 -19.93 11.81
C ARG A 318 -14.01 -21.14 10.87
N ILE A 319 -13.49 -21.02 9.65
CA ILE A 319 -13.37 -22.11 8.69
C ILE A 319 -12.41 -23.17 9.21
N MET A 320 -11.42 -22.84 10.06
CA MET A 320 -10.55 -23.84 10.70
C MET A 320 -11.23 -24.64 11.82
N GLU A 321 -12.38 -24.17 12.33
CA GLU A 321 -13.24 -24.94 13.24
C GLU A 321 -14.26 -25.82 12.47
N GLN A 322 -14.39 -25.61 11.15
CA GLN A 322 -15.13 -26.47 10.22
C GLN A 322 -14.16 -27.12 9.20
N GLU A 323 -14.64 -27.98 8.30
CA GLU A 323 -13.81 -28.52 7.21
C GLU A 323 -13.87 -27.53 6.03
N GLY A 324 -12.89 -26.63 5.89
CA GLY A 324 -12.77 -25.77 4.70
C GLY A 324 -11.32 -25.51 4.28
N ASP A 325 -11.16 -25.15 3.00
CA ASP A 325 -9.85 -24.96 2.37
C ASP A 325 -9.23 -23.63 2.81
N VAL A 326 -7.96 -23.66 3.19
CA VAL A 326 -7.20 -22.46 3.61
C VAL A 326 -6.55 -21.74 2.43
N ARG A 327 -6.57 -22.33 1.24
CA ARG A 327 -6.02 -21.76 0.01
C ARG A 327 -6.98 -20.73 -0.57
N PRO A 328 -6.48 -19.61 -1.11
CA PRO A 328 -7.32 -18.66 -1.84
C PRO A 328 -7.95 -19.33 -3.06
N TYR A 329 -9.14 -18.89 -3.43
CA TYR A 329 -9.78 -19.30 -4.67
C TYR A 329 -9.38 -18.38 -5.83
N GLU A 330 -9.16 -18.96 -7.00
CA GLU A 330 -8.94 -18.25 -8.26
C GLU A 330 -9.96 -18.66 -9.32
N TYR A 331 -10.16 -17.80 -10.31
CA TYR A 331 -11.08 -18.02 -11.42
C TYR A 331 -10.46 -17.53 -12.74
N ASP A 332 -10.62 -18.34 -13.78
CA ASP A 332 -10.27 -17.97 -15.15
C ASP A 332 -11.25 -18.64 -16.13
N SER A 333 -12.09 -17.83 -16.77
CA SER A 333 -13.08 -18.26 -17.76
C SER A 333 -12.49 -19.03 -18.96
N ALA A 334 -11.18 -18.90 -19.23
CA ALA A 334 -10.51 -19.67 -20.28
C ALA A 334 -10.14 -21.10 -19.83
N ARG A 335 -10.05 -21.35 -18.51
CA ARG A 335 -9.57 -22.63 -17.93
C ARG A 335 -10.69 -23.44 -17.30
N SER A 336 -11.63 -22.79 -16.60
CA SER A 336 -12.70 -23.48 -15.87
C SER A 336 -14.01 -22.68 -15.86
N ASP A 337 -15.11 -23.42 -15.77
CA ASP A 337 -16.45 -22.84 -15.55
C ASP A 337 -16.66 -22.37 -14.11
N GLY A 338 -15.64 -22.41 -13.25
CA GLY A 338 -15.80 -22.03 -11.85
C GLY A 338 -14.53 -21.90 -11.03
N ALA A 339 -14.63 -21.15 -9.93
CA ALA A 339 -13.52 -20.88 -9.03
C ALA A 339 -12.97 -22.17 -8.41
N GLN A 340 -11.65 -22.28 -8.32
CA GLN A 340 -10.94 -23.41 -7.72
C GLN A 340 -9.93 -22.89 -6.69
N PRO A 341 -9.64 -23.64 -5.63
CA PRO A 341 -8.55 -23.28 -4.74
C PRO A 341 -7.22 -23.35 -5.51
N MET A 342 -6.35 -22.36 -5.30
CA MET A 342 -5.01 -22.30 -5.90
C MET A 342 -4.21 -23.58 -5.64
N ASP A 343 -3.33 -23.95 -6.56
CA ASP A 343 -2.40 -25.06 -6.34
C ASP A 343 -1.35 -24.69 -5.28
N THR A 344 -0.97 -25.65 -4.43
CA THR A 344 0.04 -25.40 -3.38
C THR A 344 1.41 -25.06 -3.95
N GLU A 345 1.68 -25.48 -5.20
CA GLU A 345 2.89 -25.17 -5.95
C GLU A 345 2.97 -23.69 -6.39
N SER A 346 1.85 -22.95 -6.32
CA SER A 346 1.77 -21.49 -6.57
C SER A 346 1.58 -20.69 -5.28
N ILE A 347 1.87 -21.30 -4.12
CA ILE A 347 1.78 -20.64 -2.82
C ILE A 347 3.13 -20.72 -2.12
N THR A 348 3.67 -19.58 -1.71
CA THR A 348 4.93 -19.48 -0.96
C THR A 348 4.69 -18.84 0.41
N ILE A 349 5.22 -19.45 1.47
CA ILE A 349 5.24 -18.82 2.81
C ILE A 349 6.53 -18.00 2.93
N LEU A 350 6.39 -16.68 3.06
CA LEU A 350 7.53 -15.78 3.17
C LEU A 350 8.16 -15.85 4.56
N PRO A 351 9.49 -15.63 4.66
CA PRO A 351 10.16 -15.53 5.96
C PRO A 351 9.65 -14.29 6.72
N GLY A 352 9.65 -14.34 8.05
CA GLY A 352 9.15 -13.24 8.90
C GLY A 352 8.15 -13.67 9.96
N PRO A 353 7.50 -12.70 10.65
CA PRO A 353 6.39 -13.01 11.51
C PRO A 353 5.30 -13.72 10.71
N ALA A 354 4.60 -14.67 11.34
CA ALA A 354 3.52 -15.39 10.70
C ALA A 354 2.38 -14.41 10.38
N GLY A 355 2.39 -13.85 9.17
CA GLY A 355 1.27 -13.06 8.69
C GLY A 355 0.08 -13.96 8.44
N ASP A 356 -1.10 -13.47 8.79
CA ASP A 356 -2.35 -14.18 8.64
C ASP A 356 -3.03 -13.95 7.28
N SER A 357 -2.39 -13.20 6.39
CA SER A 357 -2.89 -12.86 5.07
C SER A 357 -1.98 -13.39 3.97
N TYR A 358 -2.61 -13.72 2.85
CA TYR A 358 -1.99 -13.84 1.55
C TYR A 358 -1.90 -12.46 0.90
N THR A 359 -0.77 -12.15 0.28
CA THR A 359 -0.75 -11.32 -0.92
C THR A 359 -0.86 -12.23 -2.14
N ILE A 360 -1.73 -11.91 -3.08
CA ILE A 360 -1.90 -12.65 -4.33
C ILE A 360 -1.56 -11.71 -5.47
N ILE A 361 -0.63 -12.12 -6.32
CA ILE A 361 -0.20 -11.38 -7.51
C ILE A 361 -0.65 -12.18 -8.74
N SER A 362 -1.62 -11.63 -9.48
CA SER A 362 -2.05 -12.19 -10.76
C SER A 362 -1.44 -11.37 -11.91
N ALA A 363 -0.76 -12.01 -12.85
CA ALA A 363 -0.13 -11.36 -13.99
C ALA A 363 -0.78 -11.80 -15.32
N ILE A 364 -1.14 -10.83 -16.17
CA ILE A 364 -1.97 -11.04 -17.36
C ILE A 364 -1.36 -10.36 -18.59
N ASP A 365 -1.07 -11.11 -19.66
CA ASP A 365 -0.67 -10.51 -20.95
C ASP A 365 -1.91 -10.06 -21.74
N LEU A 366 -2.24 -8.77 -21.65
CA LEU A 366 -3.43 -8.20 -22.28
C LEU A 366 -3.42 -8.35 -23.81
N LYS A 367 -2.24 -8.47 -24.43
CA LYS A 367 -2.14 -8.61 -25.90
C LYS A 367 -2.73 -9.93 -26.40
N GLY A 368 -2.79 -10.96 -25.55
CA GLY A 368 -3.39 -12.25 -25.91
C GLY A 368 -4.92 -12.23 -25.98
N GLY A 369 -5.58 -11.20 -25.43
CA GLY A 369 -7.04 -11.10 -25.39
C GLY A 369 -7.67 -12.35 -24.75
N ALA A 370 -8.50 -13.08 -25.51
CA ALA A 370 -9.08 -14.35 -25.05
C ALA A 370 -8.01 -15.39 -24.66
N ASP A 371 -6.89 -15.43 -25.39
CA ASP A 371 -5.80 -16.39 -25.21
C ASP A 371 -4.65 -15.85 -24.32
N ALA A 372 -4.90 -14.78 -23.56
CA ALA A 372 -3.92 -14.17 -22.65
C ALA A 372 -3.21 -15.19 -21.74
N SER A 373 -1.90 -15.03 -21.54
CA SER A 373 -1.24 -15.70 -20.41
C SER A 373 -1.80 -15.13 -19.12
N PHE A 374 -2.11 -15.99 -18.15
CA PHE A 374 -2.63 -15.63 -16.83
C PHE A 374 -1.97 -16.54 -15.80
N GLU A 375 -1.19 -15.97 -14.90
CA GLU A 375 -0.52 -16.70 -13.82
C GLU A 375 -0.80 -16.00 -12.49
N THR A 376 -1.02 -16.80 -11.44
CA THR A 376 -1.38 -16.33 -10.11
C THR A 376 -0.42 -16.92 -9.11
N GLU A 377 0.29 -16.08 -8.36
CA GLU A 377 1.19 -16.50 -7.29
C GLU A 377 0.72 -15.94 -5.94
N GLY A 378 0.66 -16.80 -4.94
CA GLY A 378 0.21 -16.49 -3.59
C GLY A 378 1.37 -16.46 -2.60
N PHE A 379 1.43 -15.42 -1.78
CA PHE A 379 2.50 -15.20 -0.81
C PHE A 379 1.92 -14.98 0.58
N VAL A 380 2.14 -15.91 1.51
CA VAL A 380 1.72 -15.76 2.91
C VAL A 380 2.72 -14.87 3.65
N GLY A 381 2.22 -13.87 4.38
CA GLY A 381 3.07 -13.02 5.23
C GLY A 381 3.49 -11.69 4.61
N SER A 382 2.88 -11.29 3.49
CA SER A 382 3.12 -10.00 2.84
C SER A 382 1.84 -9.18 2.77
N GLY A 383 1.99 -7.86 2.89
CA GLY A 383 0.95 -6.83 2.72
C GLY A 383 1.60 -5.44 2.80
N GLY A 384 0.92 -4.36 2.41
CA GLY A 384 1.42 -3.00 2.57
C GLY A 384 1.61 -2.21 1.27
N ALA A 385 2.43 -1.16 1.31
CA ALA A 385 2.59 -0.23 0.19
C ALA A 385 3.28 -0.90 -1.00
N VAL A 386 2.82 -0.61 -2.21
CA VAL A 386 3.31 -1.22 -3.46
C VAL A 386 4.23 -0.24 -4.18
N TYR A 387 5.38 -0.72 -4.65
CA TYR A 387 6.22 -0.04 -5.63
C TYR A 387 6.56 -1.00 -6.76
N MET A 388 6.61 -0.51 -8.00
CA MET A 388 6.97 -1.35 -9.15
C MET A 388 7.87 -0.59 -10.13
N SER A 389 8.97 -1.23 -10.51
CA SER A 389 9.82 -0.86 -11.63
C SER A 389 9.56 -1.77 -12.82
N GLN A 390 10.35 -1.65 -13.90
CA GLN A 390 10.18 -2.50 -15.09
C GLN A 390 10.46 -3.97 -14.80
N ASP A 391 11.42 -4.25 -13.92
CA ASP A 391 11.95 -5.58 -13.67
C ASP A 391 11.54 -6.14 -12.30
N ASN A 392 11.04 -5.29 -11.39
CA ASN A 392 10.80 -5.68 -10.00
C ASN A 392 9.50 -5.09 -9.44
N LEU A 393 8.84 -5.85 -8.58
CA LEU A 393 7.76 -5.40 -7.72
C LEU A 393 8.20 -5.48 -6.25
N TYR A 394 7.83 -4.49 -5.46
CA TYR A 394 8.18 -4.38 -4.05
C TYR A 394 6.91 -4.19 -3.21
N LEU A 395 6.86 -4.91 -2.09
CA LEU A 395 5.81 -4.78 -1.08
C LEU A 395 6.44 -4.37 0.25
N ALA A 396 6.00 -3.26 0.81
CA ALA A 396 6.48 -2.68 2.05
C ALA A 396 5.43 -2.79 3.16
N SER A 397 5.58 -3.81 4.00
CA SER A 397 4.69 -4.14 5.12
C SER A 397 5.09 -3.41 6.39
N SER A 398 4.32 -2.38 6.74
CA SER A 398 4.48 -1.66 8.01
C SER A 398 3.96 -2.52 9.18
N GLU A 399 4.84 -2.88 10.11
CA GLU A 399 4.45 -3.57 11.33
C GLU A 399 4.27 -2.57 12.48
N TYR A 400 3.03 -2.38 12.90
CA TYR A 400 2.70 -1.58 14.07
C TYR A 400 2.78 -2.41 15.36
N GLN A 401 3.39 -1.83 16.39
CA GLN A 401 3.32 -2.35 17.74
C GLN A 401 2.08 -1.79 18.42
N ALA A 402 1.02 -2.59 18.50
CA ALA A 402 -0.07 -2.27 19.40
C ALA A 402 0.39 -2.60 20.83
N GLU A 403 0.68 -1.59 21.65
CA GLU A 403 0.78 -1.78 23.10
C GLU A 403 -0.63 -2.09 23.63
N LEU A 404 -0.91 -3.36 23.95
CA LEU A 404 -2.20 -3.73 24.54
C LEU A 404 -2.19 -3.77 26.07
N PHE A 405 -1.03 -3.58 26.72
CA PHE A 405 -0.93 -3.69 28.18
C PHE A 405 0.11 -2.73 28.81
N SER A 406 -0.31 -1.52 29.18
CA SER A 406 0.36 -0.72 30.22
C SER A 406 -0.47 -0.73 31.51
N GLU A 407 -0.01 -1.44 32.55
CA GLU A 407 -0.71 -1.63 33.83
C GLU A 407 -0.87 -0.33 34.67
N ASP A 408 -0.28 0.79 34.25
CA ASP A 408 -0.26 2.05 35.00
C ASP A 408 -1.01 3.21 34.32
N GLY A 409 -1.73 2.95 33.22
CA GLY A 409 -2.41 4.02 32.47
C GLY A 409 -1.45 5.05 31.90
N SER A 410 -0.16 4.73 31.84
CA SER A 410 0.82 5.44 31.03
C SER A 410 1.04 4.66 29.74
N SER A 411 0.45 5.16 28.65
CA SER A 411 0.79 4.80 27.27
C SER A 411 2.30 4.96 27.07
N GLY A 412 3.05 3.87 27.15
CA GLY A 412 4.26 3.86 27.96
C GLY A 412 5.52 3.31 27.30
N ALA A 413 5.47 2.84 26.05
CA ALA A 413 6.59 2.71 25.11
C ALA A 413 6.11 2.01 23.82
N ALA A 414 5.53 2.75 22.87
CA ALA A 414 5.39 2.23 21.51
C ALA A 414 6.81 1.91 20.99
N ASN A 415 7.27 0.65 21.04
CA ASN A 415 8.58 0.34 20.49
C ASN A 415 8.53 0.55 18.97
N GLY A 416 9.68 0.89 18.38
CA GLY A 416 9.82 1.35 17.00
C GLY A 416 8.97 0.56 16.00
N SER A 417 8.36 1.29 15.07
CA SER A 417 7.78 0.71 13.86
C SER A 417 8.90 0.21 12.95
N TYR A 418 8.65 -0.87 12.23
CA TYR A 418 9.56 -1.37 11.20
C TYR A 418 8.75 -1.65 9.94
N THR A 419 9.41 -1.56 8.79
CA THR A 419 8.85 -1.93 7.50
C THR A 419 9.63 -3.10 6.96
N LYS A 420 8.93 -4.22 6.75
CA LYS A 420 9.47 -5.36 6.02
C LYS A 420 9.25 -5.16 4.53
N ILE A 421 10.31 -5.34 3.75
CA ILE A 421 10.30 -5.12 2.30
C ILE A 421 10.49 -6.48 1.64
N PHE A 422 9.59 -6.82 0.71
CA PHE A 422 9.70 -8.01 -0.12
C PHE A 422 9.86 -7.59 -1.58
N LYS A 423 10.86 -8.15 -2.26
CA LYS A 423 11.15 -7.92 -3.67
C LYS A 423 10.77 -9.14 -4.48
N TYR A 424 10.08 -8.91 -5.59
CA TYR A 424 9.68 -9.91 -6.58
C TYR A 424 10.29 -9.53 -7.92
N ALA A 425 10.91 -10.47 -8.61
CA ALA A 425 11.40 -10.31 -9.97
C ALA A 425 10.27 -10.60 -10.97
N LEU A 426 10.23 -9.83 -12.05
CA LEU A 426 9.20 -9.89 -13.08
C LEU A 426 9.80 -10.32 -14.42
N ASP A 427 9.28 -11.41 -15.01
CA ASP A 427 9.61 -11.84 -16.38
C ASP A 427 8.33 -12.19 -17.15
N GLY A 428 7.72 -11.16 -17.76
CA GLY A 428 6.40 -11.31 -18.37
C GLY A 428 5.36 -11.64 -17.30
N THR A 429 4.61 -12.74 -17.47
CA THR A 429 3.64 -13.19 -16.46
C THR A 429 4.26 -13.97 -15.31
N ASP A 430 5.54 -14.35 -15.39
CA ASP A 430 6.24 -15.03 -14.29
C ASP A 430 6.62 -14.02 -13.20
N VAL A 431 6.22 -14.32 -11.96
CA VAL A 431 6.47 -13.50 -10.78
C VAL A 431 7.14 -14.37 -9.73
N SER A 432 8.40 -14.08 -9.42
CA SER A 432 9.18 -14.88 -8.47
C SER A 432 9.70 -14.05 -7.31
N PHE A 433 9.68 -14.63 -6.11
CA PHE A 433 10.29 -13.99 -4.94
C PHE A 433 11.81 -13.88 -5.12
N ALA A 434 12.38 -12.69 -4.91
CA ALA A 434 13.79 -12.41 -5.15
C ALA A 434 14.57 -12.12 -3.85
N ALA A 435 14.05 -11.26 -2.96
CA ALA A 435 14.75 -10.87 -1.73
C ALA A 435 13.78 -10.32 -0.67
N SER A 436 14.22 -10.28 0.60
CA SER A 436 13.54 -9.51 1.64
C SER A 436 14.53 -8.71 2.49
N GLY A 437 14.07 -7.57 3.01
CA GLY A 437 14.82 -6.69 3.89
C GLY A 437 13.92 -6.03 4.93
N GLU A 438 14.51 -5.26 5.82
CA GLU A 438 13.80 -4.55 6.89
C GLU A 438 14.46 -3.18 7.12
N VAL A 439 13.63 -2.16 7.33
CA VAL A 439 14.08 -0.82 7.76
C VAL A 439 13.25 -0.34 8.95
N PRO A 440 13.83 0.44 9.89
CA PRO A 440 13.06 1.14 10.92
C PRO A 440 12.13 2.19 10.31
N GLY A 441 10.95 2.39 10.91
CA GLY A 441 9.94 3.34 10.48
C GLY A 441 8.92 2.78 9.47
N THR A 442 7.97 3.63 9.07
CA THR A 442 6.95 3.32 8.07
C THR A 442 6.99 4.30 6.90
N PRO A 443 6.93 3.85 5.63
CA PRO A 443 6.78 4.74 4.49
C PRO A 443 5.42 5.44 4.53
N LEU A 444 5.33 6.64 3.94
CA LEU A 444 4.06 7.37 3.86
C LEU A 444 3.11 6.72 2.83
N ASN A 445 3.63 6.45 1.64
CA ASN A 445 2.91 5.91 0.48
C ASN A 445 3.93 5.47 -0.58
N GLN A 446 3.50 5.14 -1.80
CA GLN A 446 4.43 4.65 -2.83
C GLN A 446 5.55 5.65 -3.18
N PHE A 447 5.34 6.97 -3.05
CA PHE A 447 6.36 8.01 -3.35
C PHE A 447 7.49 8.06 -2.36
N SER A 448 7.28 7.40 -1.23
CA SER A 448 8.34 7.16 -0.27
C SER A 448 9.23 6.02 -0.70
N MET A 449 9.03 5.41 -1.88
CA MET A 449 9.82 4.31 -2.41
C MET A 449 10.25 4.57 -3.85
N ASP A 450 11.43 4.06 -4.21
CA ASP A 450 12.00 4.14 -5.55
C ASP A 450 13.06 3.05 -5.79
N GLU A 451 13.32 2.72 -7.05
CA GLU A 451 14.46 1.92 -7.50
C GLU A 451 15.31 2.73 -8.49
N HIS A 452 16.60 2.91 -8.17
CA HIS A 452 17.54 3.65 -9.01
C HIS A 452 18.89 2.96 -9.03
N ASP A 453 19.44 2.72 -10.23
CA ASP A 453 20.73 2.08 -10.45
C ASP A 453 20.93 0.80 -9.61
N GLY A 454 19.90 -0.05 -9.57
CA GLY A 454 19.89 -1.34 -8.86
C GLY A 454 19.76 -1.25 -7.34
N HIS A 455 19.49 -0.05 -6.79
CA HIS A 455 19.27 0.16 -5.37
C HIS A 455 17.81 0.52 -5.10
N PHE A 456 17.21 -0.13 -4.11
CA PHE A 456 15.91 0.26 -3.58
C PHE A 456 16.08 1.36 -2.53
N ARG A 457 15.29 2.42 -2.60
CA ARG A 457 15.41 3.60 -1.76
C ARG A 457 14.07 3.86 -1.10
N VAL A 458 14.07 4.12 0.21
CA VAL A 458 12.83 4.30 0.97
C VAL A 458 12.95 5.42 2.01
N ALA A 459 11.97 6.31 2.02
CA ALA A 459 11.77 7.34 3.03
C ALA A 459 10.73 6.88 4.06
N VAL A 460 10.98 7.05 5.34
CA VAL A 460 10.14 6.51 6.42
C VAL A 460 10.06 7.45 7.60
N THR A 461 8.97 7.35 8.37
CA THR A 461 8.85 7.98 9.70
C THR A 461 8.94 6.91 10.79
N GLU A 462 9.88 7.06 11.72
CA GLU A 462 10.02 6.25 12.93
C GLU A 462 9.43 7.00 14.14
N GLY A 463 8.95 6.26 15.14
CA GLY A 463 8.48 6.81 16.43
C GLY A 463 7.06 7.39 16.38
N ASN A 464 6.69 8.12 17.43
CA ASN A 464 5.36 8.70 17.58
C ASN A 464 5.46 10.20 17.87
N MET A 465 4.73 11.04 17.11
CA MET A 465 4.72 12.50 17.30
C MET A 465 4.27 12.93 18.69
N TRP A 466 3.46 12.10 19.36
CA TRP A 466 2.87 12.39 20.67
C TRP A 466 3.67 11.82 21.86
N ASP A 467 4.75 11.08 21.61
CA ASP A 467 5.62 10.54 22.65
C ASP A 467 6.84 11.45 22.89
N GLU A 468 6.89 12.10 24.05
CA GLU A 468 8.02 12.94 24.45
C GLU A 468 9.30 12.14 24.77
N ARG A 469 9.20 10.83 24.99
CA ARG A 469 10.34 9.94 25.28
C ARG A 469 10.97 9.39 24.02
N GLN A 470 10.18 9.16 22.97
CA GLN A 470 10.60 8.73 21.63
C GLN A 470 9.91 9.59 20.57
N PRO A 471 10.35 10.86 20.39
CA PRO A 471 9.75 11.73 19.40
C PRO A 471 9.96 11.13 18.01
N SER A 472 9.00 11.34 17.12
CA SER A 472 9.11 10.86 15.75
C SER A 472 10.34 11.44 15.04
N GLU A 473 10.93 10.69 14.12
CA GLU A 473 11.96 11.20 13.23
C GLU A 473 11.83 10.55 11.85
N SER A 474 12.23 11.29 10.82
CA SER A 474 12.21 10.81 9.44
C SER A 474 13.58 10.28 9.05
N ALA A 475 13.60 9.29 8.16
CA ALA A 475 14.82 8.70 7.63
C ALA A 475 14.68 8.36 6.15
N VAL A 476 15.81 8.27 5.45
CA VAL A 476 15.91 7.73 4.09
C VAL A 476 16.96 6.63 4.11
N TYR A 477 16.58 5.43 3.67
CA TYR A 477 17.44 4.27 3.55
C TYR A 477 17.69 3.93 2.08
N VAL A 478 18.91 3.49 1.78
CA VAL A 478 19.32 2.98 0.46
C VAL A 478 19.75 1.53 0.66
N LEU A 479 19.10 0.63 -0.06
CA LEU A 479 19.29 -0.82 0.02
C LEU A 479 19.84 -1.36 -1.30
N ASP A 480 20.70 -2.37 -1.24
CA ASP A 480 21.22 -3.06 -2.43
C ASP A 480 20.18 -3.99 -3.07
N SER A 481 20.60 -4.72 -4.11
CA SER A 481 19.74 -5.65 -4.84
C SER A 481 19.24 -6.84 -3.99
N GLU A 482 19.92 -7.15 -2.88
CA GLU A 482 19.53 -8.17 -1.90
C GLU A 482 18.76 -7.55 -0.71
N LEU A 483 18.35 -6.28 -0.82
CA LEU A 483 17.67 -5.48 0.21
C LEU A 483 18.48 -5.31 1.51
N LYS A 484 19.82 -5.30 1.43
CA LYS A 484 20.69 -4.97 2.56
C LYS A 484 21.02 -3.48 2.56
N GLU A 485 21.04 -2.87 3.74
CA GLU A 485 21.37 -1.45 3.88
C GLU A 485 22.78 -1.14 3.34
N THR A 486 22.83 -0.23 2.38
CA THR A 486 24.06 0.31 1.79
C THR A 486 24.43 1.64 2.45
N GLY A 487 23.43 2.50 2.72
CA GLY A 487 23.60 3.77 3.39
C GLY A 487 22.26 4.36 3.84
N SER A 488 22.31 5.34 4.76
CA SER A 488 21.10 5.96 5.29
C SER A 488 21.34 7.39 5.78
N VAL A 489 20.26 8.17 5.78
CA VAL A 489 20.15 9.46 6.45
C VAL A 489 19.04 9.32 7.49
N THR A 490 19.37 9.47 8.77
CA THR A 490 18.42 9.31 9.88
C THR A 490 18.32 10.58 10.73
N GLY A 491 17.33 10.64 11.63
CA GLY A 491 17.18 11.76 12.56
C GLY A 491 16.70 13.07 11.92
N LEU A 492 16.04 13.01 10.76
CA LEU A 492 15.46 14.17 10.10
C LEU A 492 14.21 14.62 10.85
N ALA A 493 14.02 15.94 10.97
CA ALA A 493 12.79 16.57 11.48
C ALA A 493 12.23 15.93 12.77
N LYS A 494 13.02 15.97 13.85
CA LYS A 494 12.62 15.38 15.14
C LYS A 494 11.32 15.99 15.67
N GLY A 495 10.36 15.15 16.01
CA GLY A 495 9.01 15.48 16.44
C GLY A 495 8.04 15.75 15.29
N GLU A 496 8.44 15.52 14.04
CA GLU A 496 7.62 15.67 12.84
C GLU A 496 7.46 14.33 12.11
N ARG A 497 6.53 14.25 11.16
CA ARG A 497 6.36 13.09 10.26
C ARG A 497 6.46 13.54 8.81
N ILE A 498 6.74 12.59 7.92
CA ILE A 498 6.71 12.82 6.47
C ILE A 498 5.26 13.11 6.01
N TYR A 499 5.10 14.16 5.22
CA TYR A 499 3.87 14.55 4.52
C TYR A 499 3.97 14.39 3.01
N SER A 500 5.19 14.40 2.46
CA SER A 500 5.45 14.06 1.07
C SER A 500 6.90 13.61 0.90
N ALA A 501 7.14 12.74 -0.06
CA ALA A 501 8.48 12.34 -0.47
C ALA A 501 8.54 12.30 -1.99
N ARG A 502 9.72 12.54 -2.56
CA ARG A 502 9.94 12.39 -4.00
C ARG A 502 11.38 12.04 -4.31
N PHE A 503 11.57 10.98 -5.09
CA PHE A 503 12.87 10.61 -5.66
C PHE A 503 12.98 11.12 -7.11
N MET A 504 14.16 11.63 -7.48
CA MET A 504 14.49 12.17 -8.80
C MET A 504 15.96 11.90 -9.13
N GLY A 505 16.24 10.81 -9.85
CA GLY A 505 17.62 10.39 -10.14
C GLY A 505 18.43 10.26 -8.86
N ASP A 506 19.58 10.91 -8.78
CA ASP A 506 20.48 10.93 -7.61
C ASP A 506 19.96 11.72 -6.38
N ARG A 507 18.67 12.05 -6.32
CA ARG A 507 18.14 13.00 -5.32
C ARG A 507 16.86 12.49 -4.68
N ALA A 508 16.68 12.82 -3.41
CA ALA A 508 15.38 12.75 -2.74
C ALA A 508 14.99 14.09 -2.14
N TYR A 509 13.69 14.34 -2.12
CA TYR A 509 13.07 15.47 -1.47
C TYR A 509 12.05 14.96 -0.48
N VAL A 510 12.16 15.39 0.78
CA VAL A 510 11.28 14.95 1.87
C VAL A 510 10.69 16.18 2.54
N VAL A 511 9.39 16.13 2.74
CA VAL A 511 8.57 17.21 3.30
C VAL A 511 8.05 16.70 4.63
N THR A 512 8.26 17.44 5.71
CA THR A 512 7.81 17.06 7.06
C THR A 512 7.01 18.17 7.70
N PHE A 513 6.15 17.84 8.68
CA PHE A 513 5.35 18.90 9.29
C PHE A 513 5.00 18.66 10.75
N ARG A 514 5.10 19.75 11.53
CA ARG A 514 4.49 19.94 12.85
C ARG A 514 3.91 21.34 13.01
N GLU A 515 4.70 22.38 12.74
CA GLU A 515 4.27 23.80 12.78
C GLU A 515 4.66 24.60 11.52
N THR A 516 5.88 24.39 11.02
CA THR A 516 6.42 24.93 9.76
C THR A 516 7.12 23.81 9.02
N ASP A 517 6.97 23.72 7.70
CA ASP A 517 7.45 22.60 6.89
C ASP A 517 8.84 22.86 6.30
N PRO A 518 9.86 22.06 6.64
CA PRO A 518 11.07 21.96 5.85
C PRO A 518 10.94 20.98 4.67
N LEU A 519 11.11 21.49 3.45
CA LEU A 519 11.51 20.69 2.29
C LEU A 519 13.02 20.39 2.41
N PHE A 520 13.37 19.14 2.73
CA PHE A 520 14.74 18.65 2.71
C PHE A 520 15.15 18.24 1.30
N ALA A 521 16.35 18.63 0.87
CA ALA A 521 17.00 18.13 -0.34
C ALA A 521 18.17 17.20 0.03
N ILE A 522 18.07 15.95 -0.39
CA ILE A 522 18.96 14.85 0.02
C ILE A 522 19.69 14.33 -1.22
N ASP A 523 21.01 14.31 -1.15
CA ASP A 523 21.89 13.70 -2.15
C ASP A 523 21.98 12.19 -1.92
N LEU A 524 21.74 11.43 -2.98
CA LEU A 524 21.76 9.98 -3.05
C LEU A 524 22.71 9.48 -4.17
N SER A 525 23.56 10.35 -4.72
CA SER A 525 24.51 10.00 -5.79
C SER A 525 25.56 8.96 -5.38
N ASP A 526 25.92 8.92 -4.09
CA ASP A 526 26.69 7.83 -3.48
C ASP A 526 25.76 7.01 -2.56
N PRO A 527 25.30 5.82 -2.99
CA PRO A 527 24.43 4.95 -2.20
C PRO A 527 24.97 4.62 -0.80
N ALA A 528 26.30 4.63 -0.61
CA ALA A 528 26.94 4.31 0.66
C ALA A 528 27.09 5.52 1.59
N SER A 529 26.87 6.74 1.10
CA SER A 529 27.05 7.98 1.86
C SER A 529 26.00 9.04 1.52
N PRO A 530 24.70 8.74 1.63
CA PRO A 530 23.65 9.73 1.38
C PRO A 530 23.73 10.88 2.39
N ALA A 531 23.36 12.10 1.98
CA ALA A 531 23.52 13.30 2.82
C ALA A 531 22.44 14.37 2.55
N VAL A 532 22.01 15.07 3.60
CA VAL A 532 21.18 16.27 3.47
C VAL A 532 22.05 17.41 2.97
N LEU A 533 21.69 18.01 1.84
CA LEU A 533 22.41 19.15 1.27
C LEU A 533 21.78 20.49 1.64
N GLY A 534 20.46 20.55 1.77
CA GLY A 534 19.75 21.79 2.04
C GLY A 534 18.35 21.57 2.61
N GLU A 535 17.80 22.63 3.16
CA GLU A 535 16.50 22.68 3.82
C GLU A 535 15.82 24.01 3.46
N LEU A 536 14.55 23.96 3.05
CA LEU A 536 13.73 25.14 2.78
C LEU A 536 12.51 25.12 3.69
N LYS A 537 12.45 26.06 4.63
CA LYS A 537 11.28 26.23 5.51
C LYS A 537 10.27 27.18 4.90
N ILE A 538 9.04 26.72 4.72
CA ILE A 538 7.92 27.53 4.23
C ILE A 538 6.66 27.32 5.10
N PRO A 539 5.77 28.33 5.17
CA PRO A 539 4.41 28.12 5.66
C PRO A 539 3.63 27.14 4.78
N GLY A 540 2.69 26.44 5.40
CA GLY A 540 1.98 25.34 4.76
C GLY A 540 2.76 24.04 4.73
N PHE A 541 2.19 23.04 4.06
CA PHE A 541 2.88 21.80 3.72
C PHE A 541 2.45 21.27 2.35
N SER A 542 3.32 20.52 1.69
CA SER A 542 2.98 19.79 0.46
C SER A 542 2.50 18.38 0.79
N ASN A 543 1.36 17.96 0.24
CA ASN A 543 0.93 16.56 0.26
C ASN A 543 1.51 15.79 -0.93
N TYR A 544 1.56 16.44 -2.10
CA TYR A 544 2.09 15.87 -3.32
C TYR A 544 3.19 16.74 -3.91
N LEU A 545 4.35 16.13 -4.19
CA LEU A 545 5.43 16.70 -4.97
C LEU A 545 5.47 16.11 -6.38
N HIS A 546 5.29 16.96 -7.39
CA HIS A 546 5.36 16.61 -8.81
C HIS A 546 6.64 17.18 -9.45
N PRO A 547 7.49 16.36 -10.09
CA PRO A 547 8.66 16.84 -10.83
C PRO A 547 8.31 17.76 -11.99
N LEU A 548 9.03 18.88 -12.14
CA LEU A 548 8.98 19.75 -13.31
C LEU A 548 10.37 19.78 -13.96
N GLY A 549 10.64 18.73 -14.75
CA GLY A 549 11.98 18.40 -15.21
C GLY A 549 12.93 18.06 -14.06
N GLU A 550 14.24 18.11 -14.29
CA GLU A 550 15.26 17.71 -13.31
C GLU A 550 15.57 18.77 -12.24
N ARG A 551 15.07 20.00 -12.42
CA ARG A 551 15.53 21.20 -11.69
C ARG A 551 14.44 21.89 -10.88
N HIS A 552 13.18 21.49 -11.02
CA HIS A 552 12.06 22.11 -10.34
C HIS A 552 11.08 21.05 -9.81
N LEU A 553 10.31 21.43 -8.80
CA LEU A 553 9.21 20.66 -8.24
C LEU A 553 7.97 21.54 -8.14
N ILE A 554 6.80 20.95 -8.32
CA ILE A 554 5.51 21.56 -8.00
C ILE A 554 4.98 20.86 -6.74
N GLY A 555 4.77 21.62 -5.67
CA GLY A 555 4.10 21.14 -4.47
C GLY A 555 2.61 21.48 -4.51
N PHE A 556 1.76 20.48 -4.26
CA PHE A 556 0.34 20.65 -4.02
C PHE A 556 0.03 20.28 -2.58
N GLY A 557 -0.61 21.19 -1.84
CA GLY A 557 -0.88 20.97 -0.44
C GLY A 557 -1.74 22.05 0.19
N GLN A 558 -1.42 22.45 1.41
CA GLN A 558 -2.21 23.40 2.21
C GLN A 558 -1.33 24.56 2.67
N GLU A 559 -1.84 25.78 2.57
CA GLU A 559 -1.28 26.96 3.22
C GLU A 559 -1.67 26.92 4.71
N THR A 560 -0.79 27.38 5.60
CA THR A 560 -1.08 27.41 7.04
C THR A 560 -0.80 28.77 7.65
N VAL A 561 -1.58 29.09 8.69
CA VAL A 561 -1.31 30.26 9.54
C VAL A 561 -1.27 29.85 10.99
N THR A 562 -0.41 30.53 11.72
CA THR A 562 -0.26 30.36 13.17
C THR A 562 -1.15 31.38 13.87
N VAL A 563 -2.16 30.89 14.62
CA VAL A 563 -3.04 31.73 15.44
C VAL A 563 -2.76 31.50 16.93
N LYS A 564 -3.03 32.50 17.75
CA LYS A 564 -2.92 32.35 19.20
C LYS A 564 -4.13 31.58 19.71
N GLY A 565 -3.92 30.32 20.11
CA GLY A 565 -4.95 29.50 20.76
C GLY A 565 -5.15 29.85 22.24
N ASP A 566 -6.12 29.19 22.87
CA ASP A 566 -6.37 29.26 24.31
C ASP A 566 -5.32 28.47 25.14
N GLY A 567 -4.50 27.66 24.47
CA GLY A 567 -3.43 26.86 25.07
C GLY A 567 -2.07 27.57 25.16
N PRO A 568 -1.06 26.90 25.74
CA PRO A 568 0.30 27.43 25.86
C PRO A 568 1.06 27.48 24.52
N GLU A 569 0.66 26.64 23.55
CA GLU A 569 1.23 26.59 22.20
C GLU A 569 0.31 27.29 21.19
N PRO A 570 0.90 27.97 20.18
CA PRO A 570 0.11 28.52 19.11
C PRO A 570 -0.55 27.42 18.28
N GLN A 571 -1.75 27.70 17.76
CA GLN A 571 -2.49 26.75 16.94
C GLN A 571 -2.18 26.99 15.47
N VAL A 572 -1.91 25.90 14.73
CA VAL A 572 -1.73 25.94 13.29
C VAL A 572 -3.07 25.62 12.62
N LEU A 573 -3.54 26.51 11.76
CA LEU A 573 -4.77 26.34 10.98
C LEU A 573 -4.45 26.35 9.49
N THR A 574 -5.14 25.50 8.73
CA THR A 574 -5.11 25.57 7.27
C THR A 574 -5.84 26.82 6.79
N ALA A 575 -5.31 27.44 5.73
CA ALA A 575 -5.77 28.73 5.19
C ALA A 575 -6.15 28.68 3.70
N GLY A 576 -6.11 27.50 3.07
CA GLY A 576 -6.46 27.30 1.66
C GLY A 576 -5.55 26.26 1.01
N MET A 577 -5.96 25.75 -0.15
CA MET A 577 -5.10 24.86 -0.94
C MET A 577 -3.95 25.67 -1.52
N LYS A 578 -2.74 25.11 -1.56
CA LYS A 578 -1.52 25.79 -2.01
C LYS A 578 -0.89 25.07 -3.20
N ILE A 579 -0.46 25.82 -4.20
CA ILE A 579 0.48 25.40 -5.23
C ILE A 579 1.81 26.13 -4.99
N SER A 580 2.91 25.40 -4.85
CA SER A 580 4.26 25.94 -4.71
C SER A 580 5.14 25.49 -5.87
N LEU A 581 5.89 26.40 -6.48
CA LEU A 581 6.92 26.07 -7.46
C LEU A 581 8.30 26.22 -6.82
N PHE A 582 9.06 25.13 -6.76
CA PHE A 582 10.39 25.10 -6.17
C PHE A 582 11.48 25.05 -7.25
N ASP A 583 12.54 25.84 -7.10
CA ASP A 583 13.81 25.68 -7.82
C ASP A 583 14.76 24.89 -6.91
N VAL A 584 15.10 23.68 -7.37
CA VAL A 584 15.98 22.72 -6.70
C VAL A 584 17.24 22.46 -7.52
N SER A 585 17.61 23.40 -8.39
CA SER A 585 18.81 23.26 -9.21
C SER A 585 20.11 23.37 -8.42
N ASP A 586 20.09 24.06 -7.29
CA ASP A 586 21.11 24.02 -6.25
C ASP A 586 20.51 23.43 -4.98
N MET A 587 20.79 22.16 -4.72
CA MET A 587 20.26 21.43 -3.56
C MET A 587 20.75 21.97 -2.23
N THR A 588 21.84 22.76 -2.21
CA THR A 588 22.33 23.39 -0.98
C THR A 588 21.53 24.64 -0.61
N ALA A 589 20.73 25.15 -1.54
CA ALA A 589 19.91 26.35 -1.36
C ALA A 589 18.60 26.28 -2.18
N PRO A 590 17.70 25.30 -1.90
CA PRO A 590 16.40 25.20 -2.56
C PRO A 590 15.55 26.46 -2.28
N LYS A 591 14.70 26.86 -3.25
CA LYS A 591 13.90 28.09 -3.16
C LYS A 591 12.47 27.88 -3.65
N GLU A 592 11.50 28.44 -2.93
CA GLU A 592 10.13 28.63 -3.43
C GLU A 592 10.10 29.89 -4.31
N VAL A 593 9.92 29.70 -5.63
CA VAL A 593 10.01 30.77 -6.63
C VAL A 593 8.66 31.32 -7.09
N ALA A 594 7.57 30.58 -6.84
CA ALA A 594 6.20 31.07 -7.02
C ALA A 594 5.22 30.32 -6.09
N VAL A 595 4.13 30.98 -5.71
CA VAL A 595 3.07 30.45 -4.85
C VAL A 595 1.72 30.92 -5.38
N GLU A 596 0.72 30.03 -5.34
CA GLU A 596 -0.69 30.36 -5.49
C GLU A 596 -1.48 29.73 -4.33
N VAL A 597 -2.36 30.49 -3.69
CA VAL A 597 -3.27 29.99 -2.65
C VAL A 597 -4.71 30.07 -3.16
N ILE A 598 -5.40 28.95 -3.12
CA ILE A 598 -6.73 28.74 -3.70
C ILE A 598 -7.75 28.60 -2.57
N GLY A 599 -8.78 29.43 -2.63
CA GLY A 599 -9.88 29.43 -1.67
C GLY A 599 -9.44 29.79 -0.24
N GLY A 600 -10.26 29.44 0.74
CA GLY A 600 -9.97 29.58 2.15
C GLY A 600 -9.94 28.23 2.86
N ARG A 601 -10.01 28.28 4.20
CA ARG A 601 -10.01 27.08 5.05
C ARG A 601 -11.11 26.11 4.60
N GLY A 602 -10.75 24.83 4.44
CA GLY A 602 -11.63 23.76 3.97
C GLY A 602 -11.51 23.47 2.47
N THR A 603 -10.87 24.36 1.69
CA THR A 603 -10.63 24.10 0.26
C THR A 603 -9.75 22.88 0.09
N TYR A 604 -10.17 21.99 -0.82
CA TYR A 604 -9.59 20.68 -0.99
C TYR A 604 -9.57 20.28 -2.47
N SER A 605 -8.54 19.56 -2.87
CA SER A 605 -8.48 18.84 -4.15
C SER A 605 -8.13 17.39 -3.91
N GLU A 606 -8.76 16.52 -4.70
CA GLU A 606 -8.43 15.09 -4.76
C GLU A 606 -6.95 14.86 -5.06
N LEU A 607 -6.32 15.75 -5.85
CA LEU A 607 -4.89 15.74 -6.17
C LEU A 607 -3.96 15.63 -4.94
N GLN A 608 -4.41 16.10 -3.78
CA GLN A 608 -3.62 16.04 -2.56
C GLN A 608 -3.43 14.60 -2.04
N TYR A 609 -4.27 13.66 -2.50
CA TYR A 609 -4.31 12.27 -2.04
C TYR A 609 -4.46 11.27 -3.20
N ASP A 610 -4.71 11.73 -4.42
CA ASP A 610 -4.73 10.93 -5.63
C ASP A 610 -4.10 11.73 -6.78
N HIS A 611 -2.85 11.44 -7.08
CA HIS A 611 -2.15 12.01 -8.23
C HIS A 611 -2.82 11.83 -9.58
N ARG A 612 -3.65 10.80 -9.76
CA ARG A 612 -4.28 10.50 -11.06
C ARG A 612 -5.24 11.63 -11.43
N ALA A 613 -5.69 12.39 -10.43
CA ALA A 613 -6.43 13.64 -10.61
C ALA A 613 -5.59 14.79 -11.23
N LEU A 614 -4.26 14.69 -11.30
CA LEU A 614 -3.42 15.68 -11.99
C LEU A 614 -3.54 15.51 -13.51
N PHE A 615 -4.17 16.49 -14.14
CA PHE A 615 -4.02 16.72 -15.56
C PHE A 615 -2.68 17.37 -15.86
N GLU A 616 -1.96 16.81 -16.83
CA GLU A 616 -0.72 17.37 -17.35
C GLU A 616 -0.74 17.47 -18.88
N HIS A 617 -0.36 18.64 -19.39
CA HIS A 617 0.03 18.85 -20.78
C HIS A 617 1.39 19.56 -20.82
N SER A 618 2.46 18.81 -20.61
CA SER A 618 3.85 19.30 -20.48
C SER A 618 4.30 20.19 -21.64
N GLY A 619 3.90 19.88 -22.88
CA GLY A 619 4.23 20.69 -24.06
C GLY A 619 3.70 22.14 -24.04
N LEU A 620 2.65 22.41 -23.26
CA LEU A 620 2.09 23.74 -23.03
C LEU A 620 2.33 24.21 -21.59
N GLY A 621 2.97 23.40 -20.76
CA GLY A 621 3.16 23.66 -19.33
C GLY A 621 1.85 23.76 -18.56
N LEU A 622 0.78 23.07 -19.00
CA LEU A 622 -0.53 23.12 -18.33
C LEU A 622 -0.66 22.00 -17.31
N TYR A 623 -1.11 22.36 -16.11
CA TYR A 623 -1.36 21.47 -14.99
C TYR A 623 -2.73 21.77 -14.41
N GLY A 624 -3.58 20.77 -14.25
CA GLY A 624 -4.96 20.98 -13.81
C GLY A 624 -5.44 19.89 -12.86
N PHE A 625 -6.48 20.20 -12.09
CA PHE A 625 -7.02 19.28 -11.11
C PHE A 625 -8.45 19.66 -10.70
N PRO A 626 -9.26 18.70 -10.24
CA PRO A 626 -10.56 18.98 -9.63
C PRO A 626 -10.39 19.67 -8.27
N VAL A 627 -11.29 20.58 -7.90
CA VAL A 627 -11.22 21.31 -6.62
C VAL A 627 -12.61 21.65 -6.09
N ASP A 628 -12.77 21.45 -4.77
CA ASP A 628 -13.92 21.88 -3.98
C ASP A 628 -13.52 23.11 -3.15
N LEU A 629 -14.15 24.27 -3.44
CA LEU A 629 -13.82 25.55 -2.82
C LEU A 629 -14.63 25.82 -1.57
N TYR A 630 -13.94 26.27 -0.53
CA TYR A 630 -14.56 26.74 0.69
C TYR A 630 -14.07 28.14 1.07
N GLU A 631 -14.97 28.94 1.63
CA GLU A 631 -14.72 30.27 2.17
C GLU A 631 -14.77 30.22 3.70
N GLY A 632 -13.70 29.72 4.31
CA GLY A 632 -13.46 29.81 5.76
C GLY A 632 -12.34 30.79 6.07
N THR A 633 -12.50 31.61 7.11
CA THR A 633 -11.42 32.47 7.64
C THR A 633 -10.78 31.83 8.88
N THR A 634 -9.63 32.35 9.29
CA THR A 634 -8.94 31.88 10.50
C THR A 634 -9.48 32.55 11.77
N GLU A 635 -10.42 33.49 11.62
CA GLU A 635 -11.09 34.21 12.72
C GLU A 635 -12.46 33.63 13.07
N SER A 636 -13.01 32.75 12.22
CA SER A 636 -14.31 32.11 12.39
C SER A 636 -14.18 30.58 12.26
N GLU A 637 -14.98 29.86 13.03
CA GLU A 637 -15.13 28.40 12.84
C GLU A 637 -16.05 28.06 11.67
N GLU A 638 -16.78 29.03 11.12
CA GLU A 638 -17.65 28.82 9.97
C GLU A 638 -16.82 28.58 8.70
N VAL A 639 -17.03 27.42 8.08
CA VAL A 639 -16.45 27.03 6.80
C VAL A 639 -17.61 26.82 5.82
N ARG A 640 -17.69 27.66 4.79
CA ARG A 640 -18.82 27.65 3.83
C ARG A 640 -18.38 27.14 2.47
N PHE A 641 -19.08 26.15 1.93
CA PHE A 641 -18.89 25.72 0.55
C PHE A 641 -19.24 26.85 -0.44
N SER A 642 -18.39 27.06 -1.44
CA SER A 642 -18.50 28.15 -2.42
C SER A 642 -18.55 27.70 -3.88
N GLY A 643 -18.18 26.45 -4.17
CA GLY A 643 -18.28 25.90 -5.51
C GLY A 643 -17.42 24.66 -5.69
N SER A 644 -17.72 23.88 -6.73
CA SER A 644 -16.94 22.69 -7.13
C SER A 644 -16.69 22.72 -8.63
N GLY A 645 -15.62 22.09 -9.08
CA GLY A 645 -15.26 22.01 -10.48
C GLY A 645 -13.79 21.67 -10.64
N ALA A 646 -13.12 22.36 -11.56
CA ALA A 646 -11.72 22.13 -11.88
C ALA A 646 -10.99 23.44 -12.22
N MET A 647 -9.68 23.47 -12.01
CA MET A 647 -8.81 24.57 -12.41
C MET A 647 -7.63 24.06 -13.24
N ILE A 648 -7.18 24.85 -14.20
CA ILE A 648 -6.00 24.57 -15.03
C ILE A 648 -5.07 25.78 -14.96
N TYR A 649 -3.81 25.54 -14.63
CA TYR A 649 -2.74 26.51 -14.50
C TYR A 649 -1.66 26.27 -15.56
N GLU A 650 -1.07 27.35 -16.08
CA GLU A 650 0.26 27.29 -16.68
C GLU A 650 1.29 27.35 -15.54
N ILE A 651 2.16 26.35 -15.44
CA ILE A 651 3.23 26.30 -14.44
C ILE A 651 4.57 26.09 -15.17
N THR A 652 5.40 27.14 -15.19
CA THR A 652 6.75 27.05 -15.78
C THR A 652 7.77 27.85 -14.98
N PRO A 653 9.07 27.48 -15.02
CA PRO A 653 10.12 28.26 -14.34
C PRO A 653 10.20 29.72 -14.77
N LYS A 654 9.76 30.02 -16.00
CA LYS A 654 9.80 31.37 -16.58
C LYS A 654 8.59 32.21 -16.21
N ASN A 655 7.38 31.63 -16.28
CA ASN A 655 6.13 32.36 -16.13
C ASN A 655 5.54 32.28 -14.71
N GLY A 656 6.08 31.40 -13.86
CA GLY A 656 5.55 31.11 -12.54
C GLY A 656 4.29 30.24 -12.62
N ILE A 657 3.35 30.49 -11.72
CA ILE A 657 2.03 29.85 -11.69
C ILE A 657 1.00 30.86 -12.21
N ARG A 658 0.22 30.50 -13.22
CA ARG A 658 -0.82 31.37 -13.81
C ARG A 658 -2.08 30.59 -14.10
N LEU A 659 -3.20 31.01 -13.54
CA LEU A 659 -4.51 30.43 -13.86
C LEU A 659 -4.85 30.66 -15.35
N GLN A 660 -5.20 29.59 -16.05
CA GLN A 660 -5.58 29.62 -17.47
C GLN A 660 -7.03 29.19 -17.69
N GLY A 661 -7.50 28.18 -16.95
CA GLY A 661 -8.86 27.66 -17.02
C GLY A 661 -9.51 27.56 -15.64
N ASN A 662 -10.75 28.01 -15.50
CA ASN A 662 -11.54 27.91 -14.28
C ASN A 662 -12.95 27.42 -14.61
N PHE A 663 -13.28 26.22 -14.15
CA PHE A 663 -14.55 25.52 -14.40
C PHE A 663 -15.40 25.40 -13.14
N ILE A 664 -15.17 26.26 -12.14
CA ILE A 664 -15.93 26.24 -10.89
C ILE A 664 -17.36 26.68 -11.13
N SER A 665 -18.30 25.91 -10.56
CA SER A 665 -19.72 26.20 -10.60
C SER A 665 -20.35 26.17 -9.21
N GLU A 666 -21.30 27.07 -8.97
CA GLU A 666 -22.20 27.04 -7.81
C GLU A 666 -23.38 26.06 -8.04
N GLU A 667 -23.62 25.61 -9.27
CA GLU A 667 -24.75 24.74 -9.64
C GLU A 667 -24.60 23.29 -9.10
N GLY A 668 -23.45 22.99 -8.49
CA GLY A 668 -23.12 21.72 -7.84
C GLY A 668 -23.23 21.76 -6.32
N ALA A 669 -24.09 22.60 -5.74
CA ALA A 669 -24.34 22.62 -4.30
C ALA A 669 -25.67 21.94 -3.94
N VAL A 670 -25.62 20.80 -3.24
CA VAL A 670 -26.79 20.17 -2.60
C VAL A 670 -26.69 20.39 -1.10
N GLN A 671 -27.63 21.17 -0.54
CA GLN A 671 -27.69 21.48 0.90
C GLN A 671 -26.39 22.09 1.49
N GLY A 672 -25.59 22.77 0.66
CA GLY A 672 -24.31 23.37 1.10
C GLY A 672 -23.09 22.44 1.00
N TYR A 673 -23.20 21.31 0.29
CA TYR A 673 -22.11 20.39 -0.03
C TYR A 673 -22.00 20.15 -1.54
N PRO A 674 -20.83 19.68 -2.05
CA PRO A 674 -20.67 19.29 -3.44
C PRO A 674 -21.68 18.21 -3.89
N ASP A 675 -22.26 18.39 -5.07
CA ASP A 675 -23.10 17.43 -5.77
C ASP A 675 -22.21 16.40 -6.48
N TYR A 676 -22.17 15.17 -5.97
CA TYR A 676 -21.29 14.11 -6.46
C TYR A 676 -21.45 13.86 -7.97
N GLU A 677 -22.69 13.86 -8.48
CA GLU A 677 -22.98 13.57 -9.89
C GLU A 677 -22.38 14.60 -10.86
N LYS A 678 -22.22 15.84 -10.38
CA LYS A 678 -21.71 16.98 -11.17
C LYS A 678 -20.26 17.30 -10.87
N ARG A 679 -19.67 16.69 -9.84
CA ARG A 679 -18.28 16.92 -9.48
C ARG A 679 -17.39 16.43 -10.62
N ILE A 680 -16.49 17.31 -11.06
CA ILE A 680 -15.46 16.92 -12.03
C ILE A 680 -14.48 16.01 -11.29
N LEU A 681 -14.25 14.81 -11.82
CA LEU A 681 -13.35 13.81 -11.26
C LEU A 681 -12.00 13.80 -11.98
N ARG A 682 -12.02 13.97 -13.31
CA ARG A 682 -10.80 14.00 -14.15
C ARG A 682 -10.89 15.09 -15.21
N ILE A 683 -9.71 15.57 -15.60
CA ILE A 683 -9.50 16.42 -16.75
C ILE A 683 -8.53 15.66 -17.67
N ILE A 684 -8.83 15.58 -18.95
CA ILE A 684 -7.98 14.93 -19.95
C ILE A 684 -7.97 15.74 -21.24
N TYR A 685 -7.03 15.49 -22.16
CA TYR A 685 -7.01 16.09 -23.48
C TYR A 685 -6.92 15.04 -24.59
N SER A 686 -7.44 15.40 -25.76
CA SER A 686 -7.10 14.75 -27.03
C SER A 686 -7.00 15.81 -28.11
N GLY A 687 -5.88 15.83 -28.82
CA GLY A 687 -5.50 16.87 -29.77
C GLY A 687 -5.59 18.26 -29.12
N ASN A 688 -6.44 19.12 -29.70
CA ASN A 688 -6.65 20.50 -29.22
C ASN A 688 -7.90 20.65 -28.34
N THR A 689 -8.46 19.55 -27.83
CA THR A 689 -9.65 19.56 -26.98
C THR A 689 -9.31 19.07 -25.58
N VAL A 690 -9.80 19.79 -24.58
CA VAL A 690 -9.76 19.38 -23.16
C VAL A 690 -11.16 18.89 -22.78
N TYR A 691 -11.21 17.76 -22.08
CA TYR A 691 -12.43 17.15 -21.59
C TYR A 691 -12.42 17.14 -20.06
N THR A 692 -13.55 17.49 -19.46
CA THR A 692 -13.80 17.28 -18.03
C THR A 692 -14.81 16.16 -17.88
N VAL A 693 -14.54 15.22 -16.99
CA VAL A 693 -15.37 14.04 -16.76
C VAL A 693 -16.01 14.13 -15.38
N SER A 694 -17.34 14.02 -15.32
CA SER A 694 -18.14 13.82 -14.10
C SER A 694 -18.99 12.55 -14.25
N PRO A 695 -19.58 12.01 -13.17
CA PRO A 695 -20.50 10.88 -13.27
C PRO A 695 -21.68 11.12 -14.23
N GLU A 696 -22.22 12.34 -14.23
CA GLU A 696 -23.31 12.78 -15.10
C GLU A 696 -22.88 12.88 -16.58
N LYS A 697 -21.72 13.48 -16.89
CA LYS A 697 -21.39 13.84 -18.28
C LYS A 697 -19.90 14.06 -18.57
N VAL A 698 -19.58 14.07 -19.86
CA VAL A 698 -18.31 14.55 -20.41
C VAL A 698 -18.53 15.91 -21.07
N SER A 699 -17.77 16.93 -20.65
CA SER A 699 -17.80 18.27 -21.26
C SER A 699 -16.50 18.55 -22.00
N ALA A 700 -16.58 19.17 -23.19
CA ALA A 700 -15.45 19.45 -24.06
C ALA A 700 -15.20 20.96 -24.20
N TYR A 701 -13.92 21.34 -24.20
CA TYR A 701 -13.44 22.72 -24.22
C TYR A 701 -12.28 22.87 -25.21
N SER A 702 -12.13 24.03 -25.84
CA SER A 702 -10.93 24.31 -26.63
C SER A 702 -9.71 24.40 -25.72
N ILE A 703 -8.57 23.82 -26.12
CA ILE A 703 -7.32 23.97 -25.36
C ILE A 703 -6.85 25.43 -25.32
N ASP A 704 -7.13 26.20 -26.37
CA ASP A 704 -6.92 27.64 -26.41
C ASP A 704 -8.11 28.35 -25.74
N GLY A 705 -7.85 28.97 -24.59
CA GLY A 705 -8.81 29.79 -23.84
C GLY A 705 -9.98 29.04 -23.18
N PHE A 706 -9.98 27.70 -23.18
CA PHE A 706 -10.95 26.86 -22.44
C PHE A 706 -12.42 27.20 -22.70
N ARG A 707 -12.75 27.58 -23.94
CA ARG A 707 -14.13 27.86 -24.32
C ARG A 707 -14.88 26.54 -24.49
N GLN A 708 -16.03 26.41 -23.84
CA GLN A 708 -16.88 25.24 -23.99
C GLN A 708 -17.29 25.04 -25.46
N LEU A 709 -17.10 23.83 -25.96
CA LEU A 709 -17.44 23.41 -27.32
C LEU A 709 -18.73 22.60 -27.34
N GLY A 710 -18.94 21.75 -26.34
CA GLY A 710 -20.13 20.93 -26.19
C GLY A 710 -20.05 20.00 -24.97
N THR A 711 -21.12 19.24 -24.76
CA THR A 711 -21.23 18.23 -23.71
C THR A 711 -21.84 16.98 -24.29
N SER A 712 -21.57 15.81 -23.70
CA SER A 712 -22.31 14.61 -24.02
C SER A 712 -23.78 14.85 -23.72
N ALA A 713 -24.66 14.50 -24.67
CA ALA A 713 -26.08 14.35 -24.39
C ALA A 713 -26.30 12.93 -23.84
N ASP A 714 -27.21 12.79 -22.89
CA ASP A 714 -27.70 11.48 -22.43
C ASP A 714 -28.32 10.66 -23.57
#